data_AF-A0A6P1IVJ6-F1
#
_entry.id   AF-A0A6P1IVJ6-F1
#
_cell.length_a   1.000
_cell.length_b   1.000
_cell.length_c   1.000
_cell.angle_alpha   90.00
_cell.angle_beta   90.00
_cell.angle_gamma   90.00
#
_symmetry.space_group_name_H-M   'P 1'
#
loop_
_entity.id
_entity.type
_entity.pdbx_description
1 polymer ?
#
loop_
_entity_poly.entity_id
_entity_poly.type
_entity_poly.pdbx_seq_one_letter_code
_entity_poly.pdbx_strand_id
1 'polypeptide(L)'
;MKSMIGTGAVASPILDGHGPSVFASALVAGYARGESPEQALEEVLGRVDARDSTFNSFVHVDKAGARAAAARSAQRWRAGTPLSPMDGVPITVKDMLAVEGLPSRGGSLTTSSAPAARSAPVVQRLLNAGAVVVGLTATAEFGGAPVTISPLTGITRNARDPSRTAGGSSGGAAVSVAAGFCAAALATDTGGSIRVPAALNGVVGLKPTGGRIPTDPGSVLHTMGCPGPMANNVEDCARLFGVMADSRFGHPQRLEPPALQSAPIELRQIRFVASRTLGHASWLDPQIDASFTALIRLLRELGCEVDEVEPAWPDPSGIFLAYTRANYAHLLSDLDEPGLALLSPQVRDARAAGLQLSAADLLKARAAREALVGQVDDLLAGRHILLTPMTCVTAFEADRFTPSNPELQHSPRAWTPFGNTFNLSRHPALTMPCGTAANGMPIACQLVAGHWQEPLLLAVAQQIEQQLAQPDAGAPAMPVDTPVLEPSDAPAADTPSNRTARLKARVHEIRQEADGVVSVELRGLPGGALPPFTPGAHIDLHLPIGIRSYSLTNAPTERHRYVVAVGLPANSRGGSAYVHGDLKAGAEIEISAPRNLFPLVDGDGPVALIAGGIGITPIRCMFNALREAGREVTLLYSARSRQNAAFADELAQQPGVRFHFDDEAGGPPDLEQLMAHAPQETHFYCCGPSPMLSAYEQTGARLSIAAERVHLERFSPAEDAPAVSQAGDGVFTVELAQSGMSVDVVPGQSVLDALLDAGADAPYSCREGICGACETTVLEGTPDHRDSVLSDSERAQGKTMMICVSRCAGQRLVLDL
;
A
#
# COMPACT_ATOMS: atom_id res chain seq x y z
N MET A 1 39.53 -22.60 38.30
CA MET A 1 38.21 -22.01 38.58
C MET A 1 37.96 -20.95 37.52
N LYS A 2 37.07 -21.28 36.56
CA LYS A 2 36.34 -20.44 35.60
C LYS A 2 37.04 -19.15 35.09
N SER A 3 37.74 -19.23 33.96
CA SER A 3 37.88 -18.09 33.05
C SER A 3 36.77 -18.16 32.00
N MET A 4 36.01 -17.08 31.87
CA MET A 4 34.94 -16.92 30.89
C MET A 4 35.49 -17.07 29.47
N ILE A 5 34.84 -17.93 28.70
CA ILE A 5 35.04 -18.14 27.27
C ILE A 5 34.27 -17.01 26.58
N GLY A 6 35.00 -16.10 25.93
CA GLY A 6 34.40 -15.06 25.10
C GLY A 6 33.94 -15.66 23.79
N THR A 7 32.67 -16.09 23.73
CA THR A 7 31.93 -16.19 22.47
C THR A 7 31.92 -14.80 21.85
N GLY A 8 32.41 -14.66 20.61
CA GLY A 8 32.43 -13.39 19.88
C GLY A 8 31.02 -12.90 19.55
N ALA A 9 30.32 -12.37 20.56
CA ALA A 9 29.09 -11.63 20.42
C ALA A 9 29.45 -10.25 19.85
N VAL A 10 29.27 -10.09 18.54
CA VAL A 10 29.18 -8.76 17.94
C VAL A 10 27.75 -8.29 18.19
N ALA A 11 27.58 -7.19 18.93
CA ALA A 11 26.28 -6.56 19.10
C ALA A 11 25.73 -6.18 17.71
N SER A 12 24.52 -6.64 17.39
CA SER A 12 23.76 -6.03 16.29
C SER A 12 23.30 -4.67 16.80
N PRO A 13 23.68 -3.54 16.17
CA PRO A 13 23.35 -2.20 16.67
C PRO A 13 21.84 -1.89 16.65
N ILE A 14 20.99 -2.82 16.19
CA ILE A 14 19.54 -2.66 16.03
C ILE A 14 18.73 -3.50 17.05
N LEU A 15 19.37 -4.43 17.79
CA LEU A 15 18.69 -5.41 18.65
C LEU A 15 19.31 -5.52 20.05
N ASP A 16 19.35 -4.42 20.81
CA ASP A 16 19.67 -4.47 22.24
C ASP A 16 18.55 -5.19 23.04
N GLY A 17 18.92 -6.21 23.83
CA GLY A 17 18.05 -6.85 24.82
C GLY A 17 17.72 -8.33 24.60
N HIS A 18 18.22 -8.96 23.54
CA HIS A 18 18.03 -10.40 23.28
C HIS A 18 19.33 -11.16 23.58
N GLY A 19 19.24 -12.40 24.05
CA GLY A 19 20.43 -13.23 24.28
C GLY A 19 21.38 -13.27 23.06
N PRO A 20 22.63 -13.73 23.21
CA PRO A 20 23.65 -13.57 22.17
C PRO A 20 23.19 -14.15 20.83
N SER A 21 23.22 -13.31 19.78
CA SER A 21 22.96 -13.73 18.40
C SER A 21 23.92 -14.85 18.01
N VAL A 22 23.41 -15.83 17.26
CA VAL A 22 24.20 -16.93 16.72
C VAL A 22 24.45 -16.66 15.25
N PHE A 23 25.74 -16.62 14.86
CA PHE A 23 26.17 -16.39 13.49
C PHE A 23 26.88 -17.62 12.94
N ALA A 24 26.49 -18.07 11.75
CA ALA A 24 27.07 -19.24 11.09
C ALA A 24 28.56 -18.99 10.76
N SER A 25 28.89 -17.80 10.26
CA SER A 25 30.26 -17.37 9.98
C SER A 25 31.15 -17.44 11.22
N ALA A 26 30.65 -16.98 12.37
CA ALA A 26 31.38 -17.02 13.64
C ALA A 26 31.60 -18.45 14.14
N LEU A 27 30.56 -19.31 14.08
CA LEU A 27 30.67 -20.72 14.48
C LEU A 27 31.71 -21.45 13.63
N VAL A 28 31.66 -21.31 12.31
CA VAL A 28 32.59 -21.97 11.39
C VAL A 28 34.02 -21.49 11.60
N ALA A 29 34.22 -20.19 11.83
CA ALA A 29 35.53 -19.65 12.19
C ALA A 29 36.02 -20.20 13.54
N GLY A 30 35.14 -20.39 14.50
CA GLY A 30 35.42 -21.05 15.78
C GLY A 30 35.84 -22.50 15.61
N TYR A 31 35.11 -23.27 14.83
CA TYR A 31 35.43 -24.68 14.57
C TYR A 31 36.79 -24.83 13.88
N ALA A 32 37.14 -23.93 12.96
CA ALA A 32 38.46 -23.87 12.35
C ALA A 32 39.59 -23.60 13.36
N ARG A 33 39.30 -22.94 14.49
CA ARG A 33 40.22 -22.72 15.62
C ARG A 33 40.17 -23.83 16.67
N GLY A 34 39.35 -24.86 16.49
CA GLY A 34 39.22 -26.00 17.39
C GLY A 34 38.06 -25.94 18.39
N GLU A 35 37.15 -24.97 18.26
CA GLU A 35 35.88 -24.99 19.02
C GLU A 35 35.00 -26.18 18.56
N SER A 36 34.14 -26.69 19.44
CA SER A 36 33.39 -27.93 19.21
C SER A 36 31.99 -27.68 18.64
N PRO A 37 31.64 -28.27 17.47
CA PRO A 37 30.25 -28.29 16.99
C PRO A 37 29.27 -28.93 17.97
N GLU A 38 29.70 -29.93 18.77
CA GLU A 38 28.86 -30.53 19.80
C GLU A 38 28.52 -29.51 20.90
N GLN A 39 29.51 -28.74 21.37
CA GLN A 39 29.29 -27.71 22.40
C GLN A 39 28.37 -26.59 21.91
N ALA A 40 28.60 -26.10 20.70
CA ALA A 40 27.74 -25.08 20.08
C ALA A 40 26.28 -25.56 19.95
N LEU A 41 26.07 -26.84 19.60
CA LEU A 41 24.73 -27.42 19.57
C LEU A 41 24.10 -27.50 20.97
N GLU A 42 24.83 -27.93 22.00
CA GLU A 42 24.25 -28.01 23.36
C GLU A 42 23.86 -26.62 23.90
N GLU A 43 24.60 -25.57 23.57
CA GLU A 43 24.20 -24.20 23.90
C GLU A 43 22.90 -23.78 23.20
N VAL A 44 22.76 -24.13 21.91
CA VAL A 44 21.53 -23.95 21.14
C VAL A 44 20.36 -24.69 21.78
N LEU A 45 20.52 -26.00 22.06
CA LEU A 45 19.47 -26.82 22.65
C LEU A 45 19.08 -26.32 24.06
N GLY A 46 20.05 -25.87 24.85
CA GLY A 46 19.79 -25.25 26.14
C GLY A 46 18.94 -23.97 26.04
N ARG A 47 19.17 -23.13 25.03
CA ARG A 47 18.34 -21.95 24.77
C ARG A 47 16.92 -22.33 24.32
N VAL A 48 16.79 -23.32 23.44
CA VAL A 48 15.48 -23.84 23.00
C VAL A 48 14.69 -24.35 24.21
N ASP A 49 15.29 -25.21 25.03
CA ASP A 49 14.64 -25.78 26.22
C ASP A 49 14.21 -24.72 27.23
N ALA A 50 15.01 -23.67 27.41
CA ALA A 50 14.74 -22.63 28.38
C ALA A 50 13.69 -21.61 27.92
N ARG A 51 13.57 -21.34 26.62
CA ARG A 51 12.86 -20.13 26.12
C ARG A 51 11.82 -20.38 25.05
N ASP A 52 11.86 -21.48 24.30
CA ASP A 52 10.93 -21.66 23.17
C ASP A 52 9.47 -21.80 23.60
N SER A 53 9.20 -22.28 24.82
CA SER A 53 7.83 -22.31 25.37
C SER A 53 7.14 -20.95 25.39
N THR A 54 7.90 -19.84 25.43
CA THR A 54 7.38 -18.47 25.31
C THR A 54 6.99 -18.11 23.89
N PHE A 55 7.68 -18.65 22.88
CA PHE A 55 7.54 -18.22 21.49
C PHE A 55 6.76 -19.20 20.62
N ASN A 56 6.76 -20.49 20.98
CA ASN A 56 6.13 -21.57 20.24
C ASN A 56 6.62 -21.60 18.78
N SER A 57 7.95 -21.64 18.60
CA SER A 57 8.58 -21.55 17.27
C SER A 57 8.85 -22.90 16.61
N PHE A 58 8.82 -24.01 17.36
CA PHE A 58 9.05 -25.36 16.85
C PHE A 58 7.79 -26.22 16.84
N VAL A 59 7.64 -27.05 15.80
CA VAL A 59 6.70 -28.19 15.76
C VAL A 59 7.37 -29.43 16.35
N HIS A 60 8.67 -29.59 16.08
CA HIS A 60 9.45 -30.74 16.52
C HIS A 60 10.92 -30.35 16.70
N VAL A 61 11.54 -30.77 17.80
CA VAL A 61 12.98 -30.59 18.06
C VAL A 61 13.65 -31.96 18.07
N ASP A 62 14.49 -32.22 17.06
CA ASP A 62 15.20 -33.51 16.90
C ASP A 62 16.56 -33.49 17.63
N LYS A 63 16.52 -33.52 18.96
CA LYS A 63 17.73 -33.48 19.79
C LYS A 63 18.69 -34.62 19.47
N ALA A 64 18.17 -35.82 19.21
CA ALA A 64 18.98 -37.00 18.99
C ALA A 64 19.70 -36.94 17.63
N GLY A 65 18.96 -36.65 16.55
CA GLY A 65 19.54 -36.50 15.22
C GLY A 65 20.51 -35.32 15.15
N ALA A 66 20.17 -34.19 15.78
CA ALA A 66 21.05 -33.02 15.84
C ALA A 66 22.39 -33.35 16.52
N ARG A 67 22.36 -34.02 17.69
CA ARG A 67 23.58 -34.44 18.41
C ARG A 67 24.44 -35.39 17.59
N ALA A 68 23.81 -36.37 16.94
CA ALA A 68 24.52 -37.29 16.07
C ALA A 68 25.17 -36.56 14.88
N ALA A 69 24.49 -35.58 14.28
CA ALA A 69 25.03 -34.77 13.19
C ALA A 69 26.19 -33.87 13.65
N ALA A 70 26.06 -33.20 14.80
CA ALA A 70 27.13 -32.39 15.38
C ALA A 70 28.38 -33.22 15.73
N ALA A 71 28.21 -34.43 16.28
CA ALA A 71 29.33 -35.33 16.55
C ALA A 71 30.07 -35.75 15.27
N ARG A 72 29.35 -36.05 14.19
CA ARG A 72 29.96 -36.32 12.88
C ARG A 72 30.69 -35.11 12.31
N SER A 73 30.12 -33.91 12.48
CA SER A 73 30.79 -32.66 12.08
C SER A 73 32.08 -32.43 12.86
N ALA A 74 32.04 -32.61 14.17
CA ALA A 74 33.22 -32.46 15.02
C ALA A 74 34.36 -33.40 14.66
N GLN A 75 34.04 -34.64 14.27
CA GLN A 75 35.06 -35.58 13.75
C GLN A 75 35.72 -35.03 12.48
N ARG A 76 34.94 -34.47 11.55
CA ARG A 76 35.47 -33.85 10.32
C ARG A 76 36.33 -32.63 10.60
N TRP A 77 35.89 -31.75 11.50
CA TRP A 77 36.67 -30.58 11.91
C TRP A 77 38.00 -30.98 12.57
N ARG A 78 37.99 -31.96 13.48
CA ARG A 78 39.23 -32.52 14.08
C ARG A 78 40.16 -33.14 13.05
N ALA A 79 39.61 -33.74 11.99
CA ALA A 79 40.36 -34.34 10.90
C ALA A 79 40.78 -33.34 9.80
N GLY A 80 40.40 -32.05 9.91
CA GLY A 80 40.68 -31.05 8.87
C GLY A 80 39.94 -31.27 7.56
N THR A 81 38.78 -31.95 7.58
CA THR A 81 37.98 -32.31 6.39
C THR A 81 36.52 -31.83 6.47
N PRO A 82 36.25 -30.54 6.79
CA PRO A 82 34.88 -30.03 6.79
C PRO A 82 34.25 -30.11 5.39
N LEU A 83 32.96 -30.43 5.32
CA LEU A 83 32.23 -30.65 4.07
C LEU A 83 31.93 -29.34 3.32
N SER A 84 31.68 -28.27 4.06
CA SER A 84 31.28 -26.98 3.50
C SER A 84 31.42 -25.85 4.52
N PRO A 85 31.22 -24.59 4.09
CA PRO A 85 31.05 -23.44 5.00
C PRO A 85 29.81 -23.50 5.90
N MET A 86 29.01 -24.58 5.87
CA MET A 86 27.86 -24.83 6.75
C MET A 86 28.05 -26.10 7.61
N ASP A 87 29.22 -26.75 7.56
CA ASP A 87 29.46 -27.99 8.30
C ASP A 87 29.46 -27.75 9.82
N GLY A 88 28.51 -28.37 10.52
CA GLY A 88 28.34 -28.24 11.97
C GLY A 88 27.48 -27.05 12.40
N VAL A 89 26.94 -26.28 11.46
CA VAL A 89 26.11 -25.12 11.78
C VAL A 89 24.68 -25.58 12.15
N PRO A 90 24.16 -25.21 13.34
CA PRO A 90 22.78 -25.50 13.73
C PRO A 90 21.78 -24.66 12.90
N ILE A 91 20.88 -25.33 12.20
CA ILE A 91 19.82 -24.72 11.39
C ILE A 91 18.44 -25.29 11.74
N THR A 92 17.38 -24.55 11.40
CA THR A 92 16.01 -25.08 11.41
C THR A 92 15.46 -25.24 10.00
N VAL A 93 14.42 -26.07 9.85
CA VAL A 93 13.71 -26.27 8.59
C VAL A 93 12.22 -26.01 8.83
N LYS A 94 11.57 -25.22 7.97
CA LYS A 94 10.12 -25.01 8.03
C LYS A 94 9.37 -26.32 7.83
N ASP A 95 8.30 -26.54 8.61
CA ASP A 95 7.39 -27.70 8.54
C ASP A 95 6.54 -27.76 7.24
N MET A 96 7.17 -27.53 6.09
CA MET A 96 6.65 -27.73 4.74
C MET A 96 7.72 -28.34 3.82
N LEU A 97 8.95 -28.47 4.32
CA LEU A 97 10.08 -29.07 3.62
C LEU A 97 10.43 -30.34 4.39
N ALA A 98 10.14 -31.49 3.80
CA ALA A 98 10.31 -32.78 4.47
C ALA A 98 11.77 -32.99 4.92
N VAL A 99 11.94 -33.53 6.12
CA VAL A 99 13.21 -34.05 6.63
C VAL A 99 12.98 -35.54 6.88
N GLU A 100 13.81 -36.39 6.29
CA GLU A 100 13.71 -37.85 6.47
C GLU A 100 13.68 -38.22 7.95
N GLY A 101 12.73 -39.06 8.34
CA GLY A 101 12.56 -39.50 9.73
C GLY A 101 11.77 -38.54 10.63
N LEU A 102 11.42 -37.34 10.17
CA LEU A 102 10.61 -36.38 10.94
C LEU A 102 9.20 -36.20 10.33
N PRO A 103 8.16 -35.90 11.15
CA PRO A 103 6.81 -35.67 10.66
C PRO A 103 6.71 -34.29 9.98
N SER A 104 6.38 -34.26 8.68
CA SER A 104 6.17 -33.01 7.93
C SER A 104 4.68 -32.73 7.80
N ARG A 105 4.17 -31.74 8.54
CA ARG A 105 2.72 -31.57 8.77
C ARG A 105 2.10 -30.32 8.17
N GLY A 106 2.88 -29.35 7.73
CA GLY A 106 2.33 -28.14 7.10
C GLY A 106 1.50 -27.30 8.06
N GLY A 107 1.69 -27.41 9.38
CA GLY A 107 0.83 -26.75 10.37
C GLY A 107 -0.62 -27.24 10.39
N SER A 108 -0.96 -28.37 9.74
CA SER A 108 -2.35 -28.85 9.64
C SER A 108 -2.61 -30.11 10.47
N LEU A 109 -3.83 -30.23 10.98
CA LEU A 109 -4.35 -31.46 11.59
C LEU A 109 -4.73 -32.54 10.57
N THR A 110 -4.83 -32.19 9.28
CA THR A 110 -5.25 -33.09 8.18
C THR A 110 -4.12 -33.94 7.61
N THR A 111 -2.87 -33.62 7.92
CA THR A 111 -1.69 -34.33 7.44
C THR A 111 -1.25 -35.42 8.40
N SER A 112 -0.69 -36.49 7.84
CA SER A 112 -0.17 -37.61 8.62
C SER A 112 0.96 -37.17 9.55
N SER A 113 0.96 -37.68 10.79
CA SER A 113 2.09 -37.55 11.71
C SER A 113 3.18 -38.61 11.49
N ALA A 114 3.07 -39.43 10.43
CA ALA A 114 4.09 -40.40 10.09
C ALA A 114 5.39 -39.69 9.66
N PRO A 115 6.57 -40.22 10.04
CA PRO A 115 7.86 -39.75 9.55
C PRO A 115 7.93 -39.71 8.02
N ALA A 116 8.50 -38.63 7.47
CA ALA A 116 8.74 -38.54 6.03
C ALA A 116 9.76 -39.59 5.59
N ALA A 117 9.48 -40.28 4.47
CA ALA A 117 10.33 -41.33 3.93
C ALA A 117 11.61 -40.79 3.25
N ARG A 118 11.64 -39.49 2.90
CA ARG A 118 12.78 -38.84 2.27
C ARG A 118 12.79 -37.35 2.58
N SER A 119 13.99 -36.78 2.65
CA SER A 119 14.16 -35.33 2.76
C SER A 119 13.79 -34.64 1.44
N ALA A 120 13.26 -33.42 1.52
CA ALA A 120 13.13 -32.53 0.38
C ALA A 120 14.51 -32.29 -0.26
N PRO A 121 14.63 -32.13 -1.59
CA PRO A 121 15.93 -32.02 -2.26
C PRO A 121 16.84 -30.93 -1.68
N VAL A 122 16.30 -29.76 -1.33
CA VAL A 122 17.06 -28.67 -0.72
C VAL A 122 17.55 -29.00 0.70
N VAL A 123 16.73 -29.73 1.47
CA VAL A 123 17.10 -30.21 2.81
C VAL A 123 18.22 -31.24 2.69
N GLN A 124 18.09 -32.20 1.77
CA GLN A 124 19.13 -33.20 1.55
C GLN A 124 20.47 -32.58 1.17
N ARG A 125 20.47 -31.51 0.36
CA ARG A 125 21.70 -30.77 0.04
C ARG A 125 22.38 -30.18 1.28
N LEU A 126 21.61 -29.61 2.19
CA LEU A 126 22.15 -29.04 3.43
C LEU A 126 22.72 -30.11 4.37
N LEU A 127 22.03 -31.24 4.49
CA LEU A 127 22.52 -32.40 5.24
C LEU A 127 23.84 -32.92 4.64
N ASN A 128 23.92 -33.03 3.32
CA ASN A 128 25.15 -33.42 2.62
C ASN A 128 26.28 -32.39 2.77
N ALA A 129 25.94 -31.11 2.99
CA ALA A 129 26.90 -30.05 3.27
C ALA A 129 27.34 -30.01 4.75
N GLY A 130 26.80 -30.90 5.59
CA GLY A 130 27.14 -31.02 7.00
C GLY A 130 26.35 -30.12 7.95
N ALA A 131 25.32 -29.41 7.48
CA ALA A 131 24.47 -28.61 8.34
C ALA A 131 23.73 -29.51 9.37
N VAL A 132 23.55 -28.99 10.59
CA VAL A 132 22.92 -29.70 11.69
C VAL A 132 21.46 -29.23 11.81
N VAL A 133 20.51 -30.03 11.35
CA VAL A 133 19.08 -29.71 11.50
C VAL A 133 18.67 -29.96 12.95
N VAL A 134 18.31 -28.89 13.65
CA VAL A 134 17.88 -28.92 15.07
C VAL A 134 16.41 -29.34 15.19
N GLY A 135 15.59 -29.00 14.21
CA GLY A 135 14.18 -29.31 14.25
C GLY A 135 13.35 -28.65 13.15
N LEU A 136 12.06 -28.95 13.19
CA LEU A 136 11.03 -28.39 12.31
C LEU A 136 10.35 -27.20 12.97
N THR A 137 10.26 -26.09 12.25
CA THR A 137 9.67 -24.84 12.74
C THR A 137 8.20 -24.69 12.38
N ALA A 138 7.45 -24.06 13.29
CA ALA A 138 6.04 -23.74 13.14
C ALA A 138 5.78 -22.83 11.94
N THR A 139 4.63 -23.04 11.31
CA THR A 139 4.20 -22.32 10.10
C THR A 139 2.70 -22.08 10.12
N ALA A 140 2.22 -21.09 9.36
CA ALA A 140 0.80 -20.99 9.03
C ALA A 140 0.35 -22.26 8.30
N GLU A 141 -0.90 -22.68 8.50
CA GLU A 141 -1.43 -23.89 7.87
C GLU A 141 -1.26 -23.83 6.34
N PHE A 142 -0.49 -24.77 5.78
CA PHE A 142 -0.08 -24.85 4.38
C PHE A 142 0.47 -23.55 3.77
N GLY A 143 1.03 -22.68 4.60
CA GLY A 143 1.52 -21.37 4.17
C GLY A 143 0.42 -20.35 3.82
N GLY A 144 -0.82 -20.57 4.24
CA GLY A 144 -2.01 -19.85 3.76
C GLY A 144 -2.22 -18.43 4.28
N ALA A 145 -1.43 -17.99 5.27
CA ALA A 145 -1.58 -16.68 5.88
C ALA A 145 -0.23 -15.96 6.08
N PRO A 146 -0.22 -14.61 6.06
CA PRO A 146 0.96 -13.80 6.39
C PRO A 146 1.22 -13.70 7.91
N VAL A 147 0.58 -14.55 8.72
CA VAL A 147 0.82 -14.72 10.16
C VAL A 147 1.02 -16.21 10.47
N THR A 148 1.79 -16.53 11.52
CA THR A 148 2.07 -17.93 11.90
C THR A 148 1.11 -18.39 12.99
N ILE A 149 -0.12 -18.67 12.55
CA ILE A 149 -1.20 -19.25 13.36
C ILE A 149 -1.69 -20.50 12.63
N SER A 150 -1.72 -21.64 13.32
CA SER A 150 -2.15 -22.91 12.70
C SER A 150 -2.96 -23.79 13.66
N PRO A 151 -3.86 -24.65 13.16
CA PRO A 151 -4.57 -25.62 14.00
C PRO A 151 -3.63 -26.58 14.74
N LEU A 152 -2.48 -26.90 14.16
CA LEU A 152 -1.54 -27.86 14.75
C LEU A 152 -0.75 -27.27 15.93
N THR A 153 -0.19 -26.09 15.75
CA THR A 153 0.76 -25.52 16.73
C THR A 153 0.18 -24.34 17.50
N GLY A 154 -0.94 -23.76 17.08
CA GLY A 154 -1.42 -22.49 17.63
C GLY A 154 -0.60 -21.30 17.13
N ILE A 155 -0.38 -20.32 18.01
CA ILE A 155 0.22 -19.02 17.68
C ILE A 155 1.73 -19.06 17.93
N THR A 156 2.53 -18.74 16.91
CA THR A 156 3.95 -18.40 17.09
C THR A 156 4.11 -16.90 17.37
N ARG A 157 4.87 -16.57 18.40
CA ARG A 157 5.01 -15.20 18.92
C ARG A 157 6.35 -14.58 18.52
N ASN A 158 6.36 -13.26 18.35
CA ASN A 158 7.53 -12.51 17.91
C ASN A 158 8.71 -12.64 18.88
N ALA A 159 9.93 -12.71 18.35
CA ALA A 159 11.14 -12.87 19.14
C ALA A 159 11.46 -11.65 20.03
N ARG A 160 11.02 -10.45 19.62
CA ARG A 160 11.25 -9.20 20.36
C ARG A 160 10.20 -8.94 21.43
N ASP A 161 8.93 -9.17 21.10
CA ASP A 161 7.80 -9.01 22.01
C ASP A 161 6.79 -10.16 21.83
N PRO A 162 6.69 -11.10 22.78
CA PRO A 162 5.79 -12.24 22.67
C PRO A 162 4.29 -11.88 22.59
N SER A 163 3.89 -10.64 22.90
CA SER A 163 2.52 -10.16 22.69
C SER A 163 2.21 -9.87 21.21
N ARG A 164 3.24 -9.83 20.35
CA ARG A 164 3.15 -9.48 18.93
C ARG A 164 3.29 -10.68 18.00
N THR A 165 2.77 -10.52 16.79
CA THR A 165 2.84 -11.52 15.72
C THR A 165 4.28 -11.71 15.24
N ALA A 166 4.68 -12.97 15.03
CA ALA A 166 5.93 -13.31 14.37
C ALA A 166 5.91 -13.02 12.86
N GLY A 167 4.75 -12.65 12.29
CA GLY A 167 4.54 -12.67 10.85
C GLY A 167 4.53 -14.10 10.32
N GLY A 168 4.40 -14.25 9.00
CA GLY A 168 4.20 -15.56 8.41
C GLY A 168 4.30 -15.59 6.89
N SER A 169 4.24 -16.79 6.30
CA SER A 169 3.95 -18.05 7.01
C SER A 169 5.13 -18.72 7.71
N SER A 170 6.36 -18.21 7.59
CA SER A 170 7.57 -18.83 8.18
C SER A 170 8.00 -18.17 9.51
N GLY A 171 7.05 -17.85 10.39
CA GLY A 171 7.33 -17.16 11.65
C GLY A 171 8.22 -17.97 12.60
N GLY A 172 8.02 -19.29 12.69
CA GLY A 172 8.89 -20.14 13.52
C GLY A 172 10.35 -20.11 13.06
N ALA A 173 10.59 -20.09 11.74
CA ALA A 173 11.93 -19.96 11.17
C ALA A 173 12.56 -18.61 11.56
N ALA A 174 11.85 -17.50 11.39
CA ALA A 174 12.34 -16.17 11.75
C ALA A 174 12.65 -16.04 13.24
N VAL A 175 11.74 -16.52 14.09
CA VAL A 175 11.91 -16.50 15.55
C VAL A 175 13.08 -17.38 15.97
N SER A 176 13.27 -18.55 15.36
CA SER A 176 14.40 -19.43 15.69
C SER A 176 15.76 -18.76 15.46
N VAL A 177 15.85 -17.88 14.45
CA VAL A 177 17.06 -17.10 14.15
C VAL A 177 17.17 -15.91 15.09
N ALA A 178 16.11 -15.09 15.19
CA ALA A 178 16.10 -13.85 15.96
C ALA A 178 16.27 -14.08 17.48
N ALA A 179 15.73 -15.18 18.02
CA ALA A 179 15.84 -15.53 19.43
C ALA A 179 17.19 -16.19 19.80
N GLY A 180 18.06 -16.45 18.80
CA GLY A 180 19.35 -17.13 18.97
C GLY A 180 19.23 -18.64 19.16
N PHE A 181 18.12 -19.26 18.73
CA PHE A 181 17.97 -20.70 18.79
C PHE A 181 18.81 -21.40 17.73
N CYS A 182 18.88 -20.88 16.51
CA CYS A 182 19.75 -21.40 15.46
C CYS A 182 20.46 -20.25 14.73
N ALA A 183 21.56 -20.59 14.03
CA ALA A 183 22.33 -19.61 13.27
C ALA A 183 21.61 -19.15 11.99
N ALA A 184 20.84 -20.05 11.39
CA ALA A 184 20.09 -19.79 10.18
C ALA A 184 18.86 -20.72 10.10
N ALA A 185 17.93 -20.39 9.21
CA ALA A 185 16.72 -21.19 9.00
C ALA A 185 16.40 -21.34 7.52
N LEU A 186 15.83 -22.49 7.18
CA LEU A 186 15.22 -22.76 5.89
C LEU A 186 13.73 -22.46 5.94
N ALA A 187 13.28 -21.58 5.06
CA ALA A 187 11.90 -21.13 4.98
C ALA A 187 11.37 -21.25 3.54
N THR A 188 10.09 -20.93 3.34
CA THR A 188 9.46 -20.89 2.00
C THR A 188 8.73 -19.59 1.79
N ASP A 189 8.78 -19.06 0.58
CA ASP A 189 8.12 -17.82 0.16
C ASP A 189 7.13 -18.12 -0.97
N THR A 190 5.95 -17.53 -0.90
CA THR A 190 4.89 -17.69 -1.91
C THR A 190 4.15 -16.37 -2.13
N GLY A 191 3.96 -15.56 -1.09
CA GLY A 191 3.49 -14.17 -1.17
C GLY A 191 4.22 -13.23 -0.21
N GLY A 192 5.46 -13.57 0.18
CA GLY A 192 6.20 -12.87 1.24
C GLY A 192 6.56 -13.72 2.45
N SER A 193 6.32 -15.04 2.42
CA SER A 193 6.44 -15.89 3.61
C SER A 193 7.86 -16.06 4.19
N ILE A 194 8.91 -15.63 3.49
CA ILE A 194 10.26 -15.45 4.07
C ILE A 194 10.42 -14.01 4.56
N ARG A 195 10.03 -13.08 3.71
CA ARG A 195 10.30 -11.65 3.83
C ARG A 195 9.47 -10.93 4.91
N VAL A 196 8.18 -11.23 5.03
CA VAL A 196 7.28 -10.70 6.07
C VAL A 196 7.78 -11.06 7.48
N PRO A 197 7.99 -12.35 7.83
CA PRO A 197 8.48 -12.67 9.16
C PRO A 197 9.94 -12.22 9.36
N ALA A 198 10.76 -12.11 8.31
CA ALA A 198 12.08 -11.49 8.40
C ALA A 198 12.00 -10.03 8.87
N ALA A 199 11.13 -9.24 8.22
CA ALA A 199 10.88 -7.85 8.57
C ALA A 199 10.43 -7.68 10.02
N LEU A 200 9.44 -8.47 10.45
CA LEU A 200 8.83 -8.30 11.78
C LEU A 200 9.72 -8.78 12.94
N ASN A 201 10.69 -9.66 12.70
CA ASN A 201 11.63 -10.14 13.72
C ASN A 201 13.03 -9.53 13.60
N GLY A 202 13.26 -8.65 12.64
CA GLY A 202 14.55 -7.97 12.48
C GLY A 202 15.68 -8.89 12.01
N VAL A 203 15.38 -9.83 11.11
CA VAL A 203 16.37 -10.73 10.51
C VAL A 203 16.43 -10.55 8.99
N VAL A 204 17.45 -11.09 8.36
CA VAL A 204 17.60 -11.08 6.90
C VAL A 204 16.89 -12.29 6.30
N GLY A 205 16.17 -12.09 5.21
CA GLY A 205 15.50 -13.16 4.48
C GLY A 205 15.61 -12.96 2.97
N LEU A 206 16.08 -14.00 2.26
CA LEU A 206 16.18 -13.98 0.80
C LEU A 206 15.09 -14.86 0.19
N LYS A 207 14.31 -14.28 -0.71
CA LYS A 207 13.48 -14.98 -1.68
C LYS A 207 14.24 -15.11 -3.01
N PRO A 208 14.73 -16.30 -3.38
CA PRO A 208 15.41 -16.49 -4.65
C PRO A 208 14.49 -16.31 -5.86
N THR A 209 15.10 -16.25 -7.04
CA THR A 209 14.41 -16.35 -8.33
C THR A 209 13.57 -17.62 -8.34
N GLY A 210 12.29 -17.52 -8.72
CA GLY A 210 11.42 -18.69 -8.80
C GLY A 210 12.03 -19.75 -9.71
N GLY A 211 12.15 -20.99 -9.23
CA GLY A 211 12.80 -22.09 -9.97
C GLY A 211 14.33 -22.19 -9.83
N ARG A 212 15.01 -21.26 -9.11
CA ARG A 212 16.44 -21.38 -8.76
C ARG A 212 16.72 -22.63 -7.94
N ILE A 213 15.86 -22.89 -6.96
CA ILE A 213 15.97 -24.02 -6.05
C ILE A 213 14.78 -24.95 -6.30
N PRO A 214 15.01 -26.20 -6.71
CA PRO A 214 13.95 -27.19 -6.85
C PRO A 214 13.18 -27.39 -5.53
N THR A 215 11.86 -27.51 -5.64
CA THR A 215 10.95 -27.66 -4.49
C THR A 215 10.13 -28.94 -4.64
N ASP A 216 10.23 -29.84 -3.67
CA ASP A 216 9.41 -31.06 -3.56
C ASP A 216 9.06 -31.27 -2.07
N PRO A 217 7.77 -31.33 -1.69
CA PRO A 217 6.59 -31.12 -2.53
C PRO A 217 6.54 -29.69 -3.10
N GLY A 218 5.87 -29.52 -4.24
CA GLY A 218 5.74 -28.20 -4.89
C GLY A 218 4.98 -27.19 -4.03
N SER A 219 5.29 -25.90 -4.20
CA SER A 219 4.49 -24.82 -3.60
C SER A 219 3.09 -24.75 -4.23
N VAL A 220 2.12 -24.18 -3.51
CA VAL A 220 0.79 -23.81 -4.03
C VAL A 220 0.83 -22.75 -5.14
N LEU A 221 1.99 -22.13 -5.40
CA LEU A 221 2.24 -21.34 -6.62
C LEU A 221 3.24 -22.01 -7.57
N HIS A 222 3.47 -23.32 -7.43
CA HIS A 222 4.46 -24.08 -8.18
C HIS A 222 5.84 -23.40 -8.17
N THR A 223 6.42 -23.13 -9.34
CA THR A 223 7.75 -22.54 -9.50
C THR A 223 7.83 -21.05 -9.14
N MET A 224 6.70 -20.39 -8.87
CA MET A 224 6.67 -19.01 -8.35
C MET A 224 6.86 -18.94 -6.82
N GLY A 225 6.55 -20.04 -6.13
CA GLY A 225 6.97 -20.23 -4.75
C GLY A 225 8.37 -20.85 -4.70
N CYS A 226 9.17 -20.49 -3.70
CA CYS A 226 10.52 -21.02 -3.56
C CYS A 226 10.93 -21.18 -2.10
N PRO A 227 11.77 -22.18 -1.77
CA PRO A 227 12.51 -22.19 -0.52
C PRO A 227 13.60 -21.12 -0.55
N GLY A 228 13.96 -20.61 0.61
CA GLY A 228 15.01 -19.61 0.75
C GLY A 228 15.55 -19.53 2.18
N PRO A 229 16.71 -18.89 2.37
CA PRO A 229 17.37 -18.78 3.66
C PRO A 229 16.88 -17.58 4.48
N MET A 230 17.00 -17.72 5.80
CA MET A 230 16.91 -16.63 6.77
C MET A 230 18.10 -16.69 7.73
N ALA A 231 18.67 -15.55 8.09
CA ALA A 231 19.79 -15.45 9.04
C ALA A 231 19.82 -14.08 9.73
N ASN A 232 20.64 -13.91 10.77
CA ASN A 232 20.77 -12.65 11.50
C ASN A 232 21.54 -11.55 10.73
N ASN A 233 22.23 -11.92 9.64
CA ASN A 233 22.95 -10.97 8.78
C ASN A 233 22.95 -11.43 7.31
N VAL A 234 23.36 -10.55 6.41
CA VAL A 234 23.42 -10.84 4.96
C VAL A 234 24.46 -11.91 4.64
N GLU A 235 25.60 -11.92 5.35
CA GLU A 235 26.69 -12.88 5.12
C GLU A 235 26.23 -14.34 5.34
N ASP A 236 25.58 -14.64 6.46
CA ASP A 236 25.08 -15.98 6.79
C ASP A 236 23.90 -16.37 5.90
N CYS A 237 23.07 -15.40 5.53
CA CYS A 237 22.01 -15.60 4.54
C CYS A 237 22.60 -16.03 3.18
N ALA A 238 23.69 -15.38 2.75
CA ALA A 238 24.42 -15.73 1.52
C ALA A 238 25.10 -17.10 1.61
N ARG A 239 25.71 -17.45 2.76
CA ARG A 239 26.35 -18.76 3.00
C ARG A 239 25.33 -19.89 2.87
N LEU A 240 24.16 -19.75 3.50
CA LEU A 240 23.10 -20.75 3.40
C LEU A 240 22.55 -20.82 1.97
N PHE A 241 22.30 -19.67 1.33
CA PHE A 241 21.87 -19.62 -0.08
C PHE A 241 22.81 -20.37 -1.02
N GLY A 242 24.13 -20.18 -0.87
CA GLY A 242 25.15 -20.79 -1.71
C GLY A 242 25.09 -22.31 -1.74
N VAL A 243 24.78 -22.93 -0.60
CA VAL A 243 24.57 -24.40 -0.50
C VAL A 243 23.23 -24.80 -1.11
N MET A 244 22.17 -24.03 -0.87
CA MET A 244 20.82 -24.35 -1.37
C MET A 244 20.72 -24.30 -2.90
N ALA A 245 21.38 -23.31 -3.51
CA ALA A 245 21.32 -22.98 -4.93
C ALA A 245 22.43 -23.66 -5.76
N ASP A 246 23.16 -24.61 -5.17
CA ASP A 246 24.22 -25.35 -5.84
C ASP A 246 23.68 -26.18 -7.02
N SER A 247 24.18 -25.82 -8.20
CA SER A 247 23.80 -26.39 -9.50
C SER A 247 24.42 -27.76 -9.78
N ARG A 248 25.30 -28.28 -8.92
CA ARG A 248 25.95 -29.60 -9.12
C ARG A 248 25.03 -30.79 -8.84
N PHE A 249 23.87 -30.57 -8.22
CA PHE A 249 22.92 -31.63 -7.86
C PHE A 249 21.71 -31.63 -8.81
N GLY A 250 21.70 -32.55 -9.78
CA GLY A 250 20.67 -32.65 -10.82
C GLY A 250 19.26 -32.87 -10.27
N HIS A 251 18.27 -32.15 -10.81
CA HIS A 251 16.84 -32.34 -10.51
C HIS A 251 16.04 -32.22 -11.82
N PRO A 252 15.04 -33.08 -12.08
CA PRO A 252 14.33 -33.11 -13.36
C PRO A 252 13.51 -31.84 -13.67
N GLN A 253 13.15 -31.05 -12.66
CA GLN A 253 12.45 -29.76 -12.82
C GLN A 253 13.40 -28.54 -12.87
N ARG A 254 14.71 -28.75 -13.06
CA ARG A 254 15.71 -27.68 -13.03
C ARG A 254 15.53 -26.74 -14.22
N LEU A 255 15.40 -25.46 -13.94
CA LEU A 255 15.79 -24.40 -14.87
C LEU A 255 17.30 -24.23 -14.74
N GLU A 256 18.05 -24.18 -15.84
CA GLU A 256 19.51 -24.00 -15.84
C GLU A 256 19.88 -22.56 -15.45
N PRO A 257 20.23 -22.27 -14.17
CA PRO A 257 20.50 -20.91 -13.75
C PRO A 257 21.98 -20.55 -13.97
N PRO A 258 22.31 -19.26 -14.16
CA PRO A 258 23.70 -18.81 -14.15
C PRO A 258 24.44 -19.19 -12.86
N ALA A 259 25.76 -19.30 -12.95
CA ALA A 259 26.62 -19.53 -11.78
C ALA A 259 26.41 -18.44 -10.71
N LEU A 260 26.62 -18.81 -9.44
CA LEU A 260 26.54 -17.90 -8.29
C LEU A 260 27.77 -17.01 -8.20
N GLN A 261 27.98 -16.15 -9.20
CA GLN A 261 29.10 -15.21 -9.23
C GLN A 261 28.57 -13.81 -9.52
N SER A 262 29.03 -12.86 -8.71
CA SER A 262 28.93 -11.43 -9.00
C SER A 262 30.32 -10.89 -9.28
N ALA A 263 30.45 -9.98 -10.26
CA ALA A 263 31.62 -9.12 -10.34
C ALA A 263 31.67 -8.23 -9.07
N PRO A 264 32.86 -7.81 -8.62
CA PRO A 264 32.97 -6.75 -7.63
C PRO A 264 32.14 -5.54 -8.06
N ILE A 265 31.33 -5.02 -7.15
CA ILE A 265 30.39 -3.93 -7.41
C ILE A 265 30.42 -2.98 -6.23
N GLU A 266 30.55 -1.68 -6.50
CA GLU A 266 30.46 -0.64 -5.48
C GLU A 266 29.05 -0.05 -5.47
N LEU A 267 28.53 0.34 -4.31
CA LEU A 267 27.19 0.94 -4.19
C LEU A 267 26.95 2.11 -5.16
N ARG A 268 27.93 3.01 -5.35
CA ARG A 268 27.84 4.14 -6.29
C ARG A 268 27.62 3.75 -7.77
N GLN A 269 27.87 2.49 -8.12
CA GLN A 269 27.64 1.97 -9.48
C GLN A 269 26.23 1.40 -9.65
N ILE A 270 25.46 1.35 -8.56
CA ILE A 270 24.08 0.90 -8.54
C ILE A 270 23.17 2.10 -8.68
N ARG A 271 22.19 1.94 -9.55
CA ARG A 271 21.04 2.83 -9.60
C ARG A 271 19.92 2.18 -8.81
N PHE A 272 19.25 2.94 -7.98
CA PHE A 272 18.10 2.47 -7.22
C PHE A 272 16.84 3.13 -7.76
N VAL A 273 15.77 2.35 -7.82
CA VAL A 273 14.42 2.91 -7.91
C VAL A 273 13.78 2.69 -6.55
N ALA A 274 13.24 3.73 -5.93
CA ALA A 274 12.59 3.66 -4.64
C ALA A 274 11.08 3.85 -4.80
N SER A 275 10.29 2.93 -4.23
CA SER A 275 8.82 2.98 -4.26
C SER A 275 8.26 2.63 -2.89
N ARG A 276 7.42 3.52 -2.34
CA ARG A 276 6.78 3.38 -1.02
C ARG A 276 5.57 2.47 -1.07
N THR A 277 4.85 2.43 -2.21
CA THR A 277 3.57 1.73 -2.29
C THR A 277 3.50 0.70 -3.41
N LEU A 278 4.50 0.66 -4.29
CA LEU A 278 4.46 -0.09 -5.56
C LEU A 278 3.26 0.28 -6.44
N GLY A 279 2.67 1.46 -6.20
CA GLY A 279 1.44 1.93 -6.86
C GLY A 279 0.12 1.39 -6.30
N HIS A 280 0.15 0.42 -5.38
CA HIS A 280 -1.07 -0.27 -4.93
C HIS A 280 -1.21 -0.47 -3.42
N ALA A 281 -0.18 -0.20 -2.60
CA ALA A 281 -0.35 -0.19 -1.15
C ALA A 281 -1.24 0.99 -0.73
N SER A 282 -2.37 0.72 -0.05
CA SER A 282 -3.33 1.76 0.33
C SER A 282 -2.85 2.65 1.49
N TRP A 283 -1.94 2.14 2.32
CA TRP A 283 -1.46 2.84 3.51
C TRP A 283 -0.09 2.30 3.95
N LEU A 284 0.73 3.17 4.53
CA LEU A 284 2.04 2.86 5.09
C LEU A 284 2.22 3.57 6.44
N ASP A 285 2.72 2.85 7.45
CA ASP A 285 3.02 3.42 8.75
C ASP A 285 4.07 4.54 8.63
N PRO A 286 3.81 5.74 9.15
CA PRO A 286 4.76 6.86 9.07
C PRO A 286 6.16 6.55 9.61
N GLN A 287 6.29 5.63 10.58
CA GLN A 287 7.60 5.23 11.10
C GLN A 287 8.37 4.37 10.10
N ILE A 288 7.65 3.54 9.33
CA ILE A 288 8.25 2.76 8.24
C ILE A 288 8.66 3.69 7.10
N ASP A 289 7.80 4.64 6.73
CA ASP A 289 8.12 5.64 5.72
C ASP A 289 9.32 6.52 6.12
N ALA A 290 9.41 6.91 7.40
CA ALA A 290 10.56 7.65 7.92
C ALA A 290 11.87 6.84 7.83
N SER A 291 11.85 5.56 8.21
CA SER A 291 13.03 4.67 8.10
C SER A 291 13.42 4.44 6.64
N PHE A 292 12.43 4.32 5.75
CA PHE A 292 12.63 4.18 4.32
C PHE A 292 13.26 5.43 3.71
N THR A 293 12.76 6.60 4.08
CA THR A 293 13.30 7.90 3.67
C THR A 293 14.74 8.11 4.17
N ALA A 294 15.04 7.69 5.40
CA ALA A 294 16.41 7.72 5.94
C ALA A 294 17.36 6.82 5.13
N LEU A 295 16.90 5.63 4.72
CA LEU A 295 17.69 4.73 3.87
C LEU A 295 17.94 5.33 2.48
N ILE A 296 16.94 5.93 1.84
CA ILE A 296 17.10 6.65 0.56
C ILE A 296 18.17 7.75 0.69
N ARG A 297 18.10 8.53 1.77
CA ARG A 297 19.07 9.59 2.05
C ARG A 297 20.48 9.02 2.22
N LEU A 298 20.64 7.95 3.00
CA LEU A 298 21.93 7.28 3.18
C LEU A 298 22.52 6.81 1.83
N LEU A 299 21.71 6.21 0.97
CA LEU A 299 22.16 5.76 -0.36
C LEU A 299 22.62 6.94 -1.24
N ARG A 300 21.90 8.06 -1.21
CA ARG A 300 22.30 9.30 -1.91
C ARG A 300 23.61 9.86 -1.34
N GLU A 301 23.79 9.88 -0.02
CA GLU A 301 25.04 10.31 0.65
C GLU A 301 26.24 9.42 0.28
N LEU A 302 26.00 8.13 0.01
CA LEU A 302 27.00 7.18 -0.49
C LEU A 302 27.28 7.31 -2.00
N GLY A 303 26.65 8.27 -2.67
CA GLY A 303 26.84 8.57 -4.09
C GLY A 303 26.06 7.64 -5.04
N CYS A 304 25.01 6.98 -4.56
CA CYS A 304 24.11 6.20 -5.42
C CYS A 304 23.09 7.11 -6.09
N GLU A 305 22.74 6.83 -7.34
CA GLU A 305 21.56 7.42 -7.99
C GLU A 305 20.30 6.74 -7.45
N VAL A 306 19.33 7.52 -6.97
CA VAL A 306 18.08 7.00 -6.39
C VAL A 306 16.88 7.77 -6.94
N ASP A 307 16.15 7.13 -7.86
CA ASP A 307 14.94 7.65 -8.47
C ASP A 307 13.72 7.20 -7.65
N GLU A 308 12.88 8.14 -7.21
CA GLU A 308 11.65 7.81 -6.49
C GLU A 308 10.51 7.68 -7.51
N VAL A 309 9.97 6.46 -7.67
CA VAL A 309 8.95 6.12 -8.67
C VAL A 309 7.85 5.31 -8.01
N GLU A 310 6.60 5.72 -8.18
CA GLU A 310 5.46 4.85 -7.90
C GLU A 310 4.95 4.26 -9.22
N PRO A 311 5.21 2.97 -9.49
CA PRO A 311 4.80 2.39 -10.75
C PRO A 311 3.27 2.32 -10.82
N ALA A 312 2.69 2.62 -11.97
CA ALA A 312 1.24 2.49 -12.21
C ALA A 312 0.81 1.03 -12.41
N TRP A 313 1.31 0.11 -11.58
CA TRP A 313 0.96 -1.30 -11.63
C TRP A 313 -0.42 -1.54 -11.01
N PRO A 314 -1.27 -2.37 -11.63
CA PRO A 314 -2.50 -2.79 -10.99
C PRO A 314 -2.19 -3.66 -9.76
N ASP A 315 -3.04 -3.61 -8.74
CA ASP A 315 -2.90 -4.48 -7.56
C ASP A 315 -2.87 -5.97 -7.97
N PRO A 316 -1.75 -6.68 -7.73
CA PRO A 316 -1.60 -8.08 -8.14
C PRO A 316 -2.38 -9.06 -7.25
N SER A 317 -3.07 -8.59 -6.20
CA SER A 317 -3.77 -9.44 -5.24
C SER A 317 -4.82 -10.33 -5.88
N GLY A 318 -5.52 -9.86 -6.91
CA GLY A 318 -6.48 -10.66 -7.67
C GLY A 318 -5.82 -11.82 -8.40
N ILE A 319 -4.70 -11.56 -9.09
CA ILE A 319 -3.89 -12.57 -9.78
C ILE A 319 -3.41 -13.62 -8.78
N PHE A 320 -2.83 -13.17 -7.67
CA PHE A 320 -2.31 -14.02 -6.62
C PHE A 320 -3.40 -14.92 -6.02
N LEU A 321 -4.57 -14.35 -5.71
CA LEU A 321 -5.70 -15.06 -5.13
C LEU A 321 -6.23 -16.15 -6.07
N ALA A 322 -6.32 -15.86 -7.37
CA ALA A 322 -6.78 -16.85 -8.36
C ALA A 322 -5.88 -18.10 -8.35
N TYR A 323 -4.56 -17.92 -8.43
CA TYR A 323 -3.62 -19.06 -8.40
C TYR A 323 -3.63 -19.80 -7.07
N THR A 324 -3.55 -19.09 -5.95
CA THR A 324 -3.47 -19.74 -4.63
C THR A 324 -4.75 -20.49 -4.27
N ARG A 325 -5.92 -19.89 -4.50
CA ARG A 325 -7.22 -20.53 -4.21
C ARG A 325 -7.45 -21.78 -5.05
N ALA A 326 -7.18 -21.73 -6.35
CA ALA A 326 -7.29 -22.90 -7.23
C ALA A 326 -6.36 -24.04 -6.77
N ASN A 327 -5.12 -23.72 -6.35
CA ASN A 327 -4.20 -24.73 -5.84
C ASN A 327 -4.57 -25.26 -4.47
N TYR A 328 -5.20 -24.47 -3.58
CA TYR A 328 -5.78 -25.01 -2.35
C TYR A 328 -6.97 -25.94 -2.63
N ALA A 329 -7.81 -25.63 -3.62
CA ALA A 329 -8.88 -26.52 -4.08
C ALA A 329 -8.33 -27.88 -4.55
N HIS A 330 -7.21 -27.87 -5.29
CA HIS A 330 -6.53 -29.10 -5.71
C HIS A 330 -5.83 -29.83 -4.56
N LEU A 331 -5.02 -29.14 -3.75
CA LEU A 331 -4.28 -29.72 -2.62
C LEU A 331 -5.20 -30.47 -1.64
N LEU A 332 -6.44 -29.99 -1.50
CA LEU A 332 -7.42 -30.45 -0.53
C LEU A 332 -8.59 -31.17 -1.22
N SER A 333 -8.39 -31.70 -2.43
CA SER A 333 -9.44 -32.39 -3.20
C SER A 333 -9.89 -33.69 -2.55
N ASP A 334 -8.96 -34.38 -1.87
CA ASP A 334 -9.17 -35.73 -1.37
C ASP A 334 -9.67 -35.77 0.08
N LEU A 335 -9.85 -34.60 0.71
CA LEU A 335 -10.40 -34.50 2.06
C LEU A 335 -11.92 -34.68 2.06
N ASP A 336 -12.41 -35.53 2.94
CA ASP A 336 -13.82 -35.68 3.28
C ASP A 336 -14.29 -34.61 4.28
N GLU A 337 -15.59 -34.59 4.60
CA GLU A 337 -16.18 -33.60 5.52
C GLU A 337 -15.50 -33.58 6.91
N PRO A 338 -15.22 -34.73 7.57
CA PRO A 338 -14.40 -34.75 8.78
C PRO A 338 -13.02 -34.10 8.61
N GLY A 339 -12.32 -34.38 7.50
CA GLY A 339 -11.04 -33.75 7.19
C GLY A 339 -11.14 -32.25 6.98
N LEU A 340 -12.15 -31.78 6.26
CA LEU A 340 -12.40 -30.36 6.01
C LEU A 340 -12.70 -29.58 7.30
N ALA A 341 -13.35 -30.23 8.28
CA ALA A 341 -13.65 -29.63 9.58
C ALA A 341 -12.39 -29.34 10.42
N LEU A 342 -11.27 -30.03 10.15
CA LEU A 342 -9.99 -29.85 10.85
C LEU A 342 -9.17 -28.66 10.32
N LEU A 343 -9.53 -28.12 9.15
CA LEU A 343 -8.84 -26.97 8.55
C LEU A 343 -9.18 -25.67 9.27
N SER A 344 -8.22 -24.74 9.30
CA SER A 344 -8.46 -23.35 9.67
C SER A 344 -9.50 -22.69 8.75
N PRO A 345 -10.25 -21.69 9.25
CA PRO A 345 -11.21 -20.94 8.42
C PRO A 345 -10.57 -20.37 7.15
N GLN A 346 -9.34 -19.83 7.24
CA GLN A 346 -8.65 -19.20 6.12
C GLN A 346 -8.36 -20.18 4.98
N VAL A 347 -7.90 -21.39 5.30
CA VAL A 347 -7.61 -22.42 4.29
C VAL A 347 -8.90 -22.99 3.72
N ARG A 348 -9.93 -23.19 4.57
CA ARG A 348 -11.26 -23.66 4.14
C ARG A 348 -11.92 -22.69 3.17
N ASP A 349 -11.91 -21.39 3.48
CA ASP A 349 -12.47 -20.33 2.63
C ASP A 349 -11.69 -20.20 1.32
N ALA A 350 -10.36 -20.31 1.37
CA ALA A 350 -9.52 -20.30 0.17
C ALA A 350 -9.85 -21.49 -0.75
N ARG A 351 -10.04 -22.68 -0.20
CA ARG A 351 -10.48 -23.88 -0.94
C ARG A 351 -11.86 -23.65 -1.56
N ALA A 352 -12.83 -23.19 -0.78
CA ALA A 352 -14.20 -22.96 -1.25
C ALA A 352 -14.25 -21.94 -2.40
N ALA A 353 -13.52 -20.84 -2.28
CA ALA A 353 -13.38 -19.85 -3.36
C ALA A 353 -12.66 -20.42 -4.58
N GLY A 354 -11.68 -21.31 -4.38
CA GLY A 354 -10.96 -21.98 -5.46
C GLY A 354 -11.84 -22.89 -6.31
N LEU A 355 -12.79 -23.60 -5.69
CA LEU A 355 -13.76 -24.45 -6.38
C LEU A 355 -14.73 -23.68 -7.30
N GLN A 356 -14.85 -22.36 -7.10
CA GLN A 356 -15.69 -21.50 -7.94
C GLN A 356 -14.95 -20.93 -9.16
N LEU A 357 -13.63 -21.12 -9.27
CA LEU A 357 -12.84 -20.58 -10.38
C LEU A 357 -12.97 -21.47 -11.62
N SER A 358 -13.25 -20.85 -12.76
CA SER A 358 -13.24 -21.54 -14.05
C SER A 358 -11.82 -21.62 -14.63
N ALA A 359 -11.62 -22.51 -15.60
CA ALA A 359 -10.39 -22.52 -16.39
C ALA A 359 -10.13 -21.17 -17.10
N ALA A 360 -11.20 -20.49 -17.53
CA ALA A 360 -11.09 -19.18 -18.16
C ALA A 360 -10.58 -18.09 -17.19
N ASP A 361 -10.99 -18.13 -15.92
CA ASP A 361 -10.50 -17.18 -14.91
C ASP A 361 -9.00 -17.38 -14.64
N LEU A 362 -8.54 -18.63 -14.62
CA LEU A 362 -7.11 -18.94 -14.51
C LEU A 362 -6.31 -18.50 -15.73
N LEU A 363 -6.86 -18.63 -16.95
CA LEU A 363 -6.22 -18.13 -18.16
C LEU A 363 -6.14 -16.59 -18.19
N LYS A 364 -7.17 -15.89 -17.70
CA LYS A 364 -7.13 -14.42 -17.51
C LYS A 364 -6.07 -14.02 -16.50
N ALA A 365 -6.02 -14.69 -15.35
CA ALA A 365 -5.00 -14.43 -14.33
C ALA A 365 -3.59 -14.70 -14.86
N ARG A 366 -3.41 -15.74 -15.69
CA ARG A 366 -2.15 -16.01 -16.38
C ARG A 366 -1.73 -14.88 -17.31
N ALA A 367 -2.63 -14.39 -18.16
CA ALA A 367 -2.32 -13.29 -19.07
C ALA A 367 -1.96 -12.00 -18.31
N ALA A 368 -2.71 -11.66 -17.25
CA ALA A 368 -2.41 -10.52 -16.39
C ALA A 368 -1.06 -10.67 -15.67
N ARG A 369 -0.72 -11.88 -15.24
CA ARG A 369 0.60 -12.19 -14.67
C ARG A 369 1.73 -11.99 -15.70
N GLU A 370 1.55 -12.43 -16.93
CA GLU A 370 2.55 -12.27 -18.00
C GLU A 370 2.80 -10.78 -18.30
N ALA A 371 1.76 -9.95 -18.30
CA ALA A 371 1.90 -8.49 -18.41
C ALA A 371 2.67 -7.89 -17.21
N LEU A 372 2.33 -8.30 -15.98
CA LEU A 372 3.04 -7.86 -14.77
C LEU A 372 4.53 -8.23 -14.80
N VAL A 373 4.88 -9.41 -15.33
CA VAL A 373 6.29 -9.81 -15.47
C VAL A 373 7.03 -8.81 -16.35
N GLY A 374 6.50 -8.48 -17.53
CA GLY A 374 7.11 -7.51 -18.44
C GLY A 374 7.28 -6.13 -17.79
N GLN A 375 6.29 -5.65 -17.06
CA GLN A 375 6.37 -4.36 -16.36
C GLN A 375 7.47 -4.32 -15.28
N VAL A 376 7.67 -5.43 -14.56
CA VAL A 376 8.76 -5.52 -13.56
C VAL A 376 10.11 -5.64 -14.25
N ASP A 377 10.20 -6.40 -15.35
CA ASP A 377 11.43 -6.51 -16.16
C ASP A 377 11.85 -5.14 -16.72
N ASP A 378 10.90 -4.37 -17.23
CA ASP A 378 11.14 -3.02 -17.77
C ASP A 378 11.65 -2.06 -16.69
N LEU A 379 11.07 -2.09 -15.48
CA LEU A 379 11.52 -1.26 -14.35
C LEU A 379 12.96 -1.60 -13.93
N LEU A 380 13.36 -2.87 -14.02
CA LEU A 380 14.67 -3.36 -13.59
C LEU A 380 15.73 -3.36 -14.72
N ALA A 381 15.36 -2.93 -15.93
CA ALA A 381 16.26 -2.89 -17.08
C ALA A 381 17.46 -1.97 -16.81
N GLY A 382 18.70 -2.45 -16.99
CA GLY A 382 19.90 -1.60 -16.86
C GLY A 382 20.57 -1.53 -15.47
N ARG A 383 20.23 -2.45 -14.55
CA ARG A 383 20.75 -2.59 -13.16
C ARG A 383 20.12 -1.67 -12.11
N HIS A 384 18.84 -1.34 -12.26
CA HIS A 384 18.10 -0.58 -11.25
C HIS A 384 17.60 -1.54 -10.16
N ILE A 385 18.18 -1.49 -8.96
CA ILE A 385 17.66 -2.26 -7.83
C ILE A 385 16.43 -1.53 -7.30
N LEU A 386 15.28 -2.21 -7.27
CA LEU A 386 14.09 -1.66 -6.66
C LEU A 386 14.18 -1.79 -5.14
N LEU A 387 14.04 -0.64 -4.46
CA LEU A 387 13.96 -0.49 -3.03
C LEU A 387 12.50 -0.19 -2.66
N THR A 388 11.94 -0.92 -1.69
CA THR A 388 10.55 -0.74 -1.23
C THR A 388 10.39 -1.21 0.22
N PRO A 389 9.41 -0.73 1.01
CA PRO A 389 9.07 -1.34 2.30
C PRO A 389 8.68 -2.83 2.15
N MET A 390 8.74 -3.61 3.23
CA MET A 390 8.27 -5.01 3.19
C MET A 390 6.87 -5.21 3.79
N THR A 391 6.48 -4.38 4.75
CA THR A 391 5.17 -4.42 5.40
C THR A 391 4.64 -3.01 5.59
N CYS A 392 3.32 -2.85 5.62
CA CYS A 392 2.68 -1.55 5.88
C CYS A 392 2.75 -1.16 7.36
N VAL A 393 2.88 -2.14 8.26
CA VAL A 393 2.89 -1.98 9.72
C VAL A 393 4.06 -2.74 10.33
N THR A 394 4.46 -2.34 11.53
CA THR A 394 5.28 -3.19 12.41
C THR A 394 4.46 -4.32 13.01
N ALA A 395 5.07 -5.18 13.82
CA ALA A 395 4.37 -6.33 14.40
C ALA A 395 3.21 -5.87 15.31
N PHE A 396 1.99 -6.32 14.99
CA PHE A 396 0.76 -6.10 15.75
C PHE A 396 0.46 -7.29 16.66
N GLU A 397 -0.70 -7.31 17.33
CA GLU A 397 -1.09 -8.34 18.33
C GLU A 397 -0.99 -9.78 17.77
N ALA A 398 -0.44 -10.71 18.56
CA ALA A 398 -0.09 -12.07 18.12
C ALA A 398 -1.29 -12.96 17.74
N ASP A 399 -2.46 -12.70 18.30
CA ASP A 399 -3.68 -13.49 18.11
C ASP A 399 -4.53 -13.02 16.93
N ARG A 400 -4.09 -11.99 16.19
CA ARG A 400 -4.82 -11.43 15.06
C ARG A 400 -4.21 -11.88 13.74
N PHE A 401 -5.06 -12.02 12.72
CA PHE A 401 -4.64 -12.30 11.35
C PHE A 401 -4.33 -11.03 10.55
N THR A 402 -4.90 -9.90 10.97
CA THR A 402 -4.74 -8.57 10.38
C THR A 402 -4.51 -7.54 11.49
N PRO A 403 -3.81 -6.43 11.19
CA PRO A 403 -3.65 -5.33 12.15
C PRO A 403 -5.01 -4.71 12.50
N SER A 404 -5.09 -3.81 13.49
CA SER A 404 -6.35 -3.10 13.85
C SER A 404 -6.63 -1.90 12.96
N ASN A 405 -5.64 -1.45 12.19
CA ASN A 405 -5.76 -0.30 11.31
C ASN A 405 -6.92 -0.51 10.31
N PRO A 406 -7.96 0.34 10.33
CA PRO A 406 -9.08 0.31 9.39
C PRO A 406 -8.67 0.32 7.91
N GLU A 407 -7.63 1.09 7.56
CA GLU A 407 -7.09 1.23 6.20
C GLU A 407 -6.61 -0.11 5.61
N LEU A 408 -6.29 -1.07 6.49
CA LEU A 408 -5.75 -2.38 6.14
C LEU A 408 -6.77 -3.51 6.36
N GLN A 409 -8.05 -3.21 6.63
CA GLN A 409 -9.09 -4.23 6.84
C GLN A 409 -9.76 -4.75 5.56
N HIS A 410 -9.65 -4.02 4.45
CA HIS A 410 -10.31 -4.37 3.19
C HIS A 410 -9.82 -5.71 2.58
N SER A 411 -8.65 -6.20 3.01
CA SER A 411 -8.11 -7.49 2.60
C SER A 411 -7.17 -8.06 3.68
N PRO A 412 -7.17 -9.39 3.93
CA PRO A 412 -6.24 -10.01 4.86
C PRO A 412 -4.76 -9.89 4.46
N ARG A 413 -4.48 -9.39 3.24
CA ARG A 413 -3.13 -9.11 2.72
C ARG A 413 -2.84 -7.63 2.49
N ALA A 414 -3.77 -6.74 2.81
CA ALA A 414 -3.60 -5.29 2.66
C ALA A 414 -2.33 -4.76 3.35
N TRP A 415 -1.93 -5.38 4.46
CA TRP A 415 -0.77 -4.97 5.24
C TRP A 415 0.57 -5.56 4.76
N THR A 416 0.54 -6.46 3.76
CA THR A 416 1.71 -7.07 3.12
C THR A 416 1.66 -6.99 1.58
N PRO A 417 1.43 -5.81 0.97
CA PRO A 417 1.21 -5.68 -0.48
C PRO A 417 2.50 -5.85 -1.30
N PHE A 418 3.66 -5.75 -0.65
CA PHE A 418 4.99 -5.74 -1.26
C PHE A 418 5.52 -7.12 -1.66
N GLY A 419 4.83 -8.19 -1.24
CA GLY A 419 5.28 -9.56 -1.42
C GLY A 419 4.89 -10.17 -2.77
N ASN A 420 3.60 -10.04 -3.12
CA ASN A 420 2.94 -10.82 -4.18
C ASN A 420 3.53 -10.58 -5.56
N THR A 421 3.86 -9.32 -5.88
CA THR A 421 4.45 -8.91 -7.16
C THR A 421 5.65 -9.78 -7.53
N PHE A 422 6.58 -9.95 -6.60
CA PHE A 422 7.87 -10.62 -6.86
C PHE A 422 7.81 -12.15 -6.79
N ASN A 423 6.75 -12.71 -6.20
CA ASN A 423 6.45 -14.14 -6.39
C ASN A 423 5.86 -14.38 -7.78
N LEU A 424 4.82 -13.61 -8.14
CA LEU A 424 4.16 -13.73 -9.45
C LEU A 424 5.16 -13.51 -10.59
N SER A 425 5.98 -12.46 -10.50
CA SER A 425 7.00 -12.15 -11.50
C SER A 425 8.27 -12.99 -11.37
N ARG A 426 8.39 -13.82 -10.32
CA ARG A 426 9.54 -14.68 -10.00
C ARG A 426 10.86 -13.96 -9.68
N HIS A 427 10.91 -12.63 -9.68
CA HIS A 427 12.10 -11.85 -9.36
C HIS A 427 12.68 -12.15 -7.98
N PRO A 428 14.01 -12.21 -7.80
CA PRO A 428 14.61 -12.36 -6.49
C PRO A 428 14.41 -11.09 -5.63
N ALA A 429 14.16 -11.29 -4.34
CA ALA A 429 13.94 -10.20 -3.39
C ALA A 429 14.57 -10.52 -2.03
N LEU A 430 15.23 -9.55 -1.41
CA LEU A 430 15.88 -9.68 -0.10
C LEU A 430 15.27 -8.65 0.86
N THR A 431 14.90 -9.10 2.04
CA THR A 431 14.45 -8.24 3.14
C THR A 431 15.53 -8.17 4.21
N MET A 432 15.80 -6.96 4.71
CA MET A 432 16.77 -6.72 5.77
C MET A 432 16.33 -5.55 6.67
N PRO A 433 16.74 -5.54 7.95
CA PRO A 433 16.46 -4.43 8.86
C PRO A 433 17.02 -3.10 8.34
N CYS A 434 16.25 -2.02 8.49
CA CYS A 434 16.66 -0.66 8.13
C CYS A 434 16.24 0.41 9.15
N GLY A 435 15.64 0.00 10.28
CA GLY A 435 15.23 0.92 11.33
C GLY A 435 14.58 0.21 12.51
N THR A 436 14.19 1.00 13.51
CA THR A 436 13.44 0.54 14.68
C THR A 436 12.34 1.55 14.99
N ALA A 437 11.11 1.07 15.18
CA ALA A 437 10.00 1.91 15.58
C ALA A 437 10.13 2.38 17.05
N ALA A 438 9.37 3.40 17.43
CA ALA A 438 9.38 3.95 18.79
C ALA A 438 8.98 2.92 19.87
N ASN A 439 8.18 1.92 19.50
CA ASN A 439 7.80 0.80 20.37
C ASN A 439 8.88 -0.31 20.43
N GLY A 440 10.04 -0.08 19.82
CA GLY A 440 11.12 -1.05 19.72
C GLY A 440 10.92 -2.09 18.61
N MET A 441 9.81 -2.13 17.88
CA MET A 441 9.68 -3.17 16.84
C MET A 441 10.61 -2.91 15.65
N PRO A 442 11.21 -3.96 15.05
CA PRO A 442 12.06 -3.80 13.88
C PRO A 442 11.30 -3.24 12.69
N ILE A 443 11.98 -2.43 11.88
CA ILE A 443 11.53 -1.96 10.57
C ILE A 443 12.53 -2.48 9.52
N ALA A 444 12.01 -2.93 8.38
CA ALA A 444 12.81 -3.52 7.32
C ALA A 444 12.42 -3.00 5.94
N CYS A 445 13.41 -2.94 5.06
CA CYS A 445 13.25 -2.68 3.64
C CYS A 445 13.35 -3.99 2.84
N GLN A 446 12.94 -3.91 1.59
CA GLN A 446 13.06 -4.95 0.59
C GLN A 446 13.84 -4.41 -0.61
N LEU A 447 14.84 -5.18 -1.05
CA LEU A 447 15.59 -4.95 -2.27
C LEU A 447 15.20 -6.02 -3.30
N VAL A 448 14.97 -5.61 -4.55
CA VAL A 448 14.59 -6.50 -5.66
C VAL A 448 15.52 -6.26 -6.83
N ALA A 449 16.00 -7.35 -7.44
CA ALA A 449 16.84 -7.31 -8.63
C ALA A 449 16.23 -8.13 -9.77
N GLY A 450 16.78 -8.00 -10.97
CA GLY A 450 16.40 -8.82 -12.13
C GLY A 450 16.58 -10.32 -11.87
N HIS A 451 15.93 -11.18 -12.67
CA HIS A 451 16.08 -12.64 -12.52
C HIS A 451 17.56 -13.07 -12.49
N TRP A 452 17.84 -14.05 -11.63
CA TRP A 452 19.18 -14.65 -11.46
C TRP A 452 20.25 -13.71 -10.89
N GLN A 453 19.88 -12.50 -10.49
CA GLN A 453 20.81 -11.52 -9.91
C GLN A 453 20.89 -11.61 -8.37
N GLU A 454 20.62 -12.78 -7.77
CA GLU A 454 20.83 -12.97 -6.33
C GLU A 454 22.27 -12.64 -5.87
N PRO A 455 23.33 -12.97 -6.63
CA PRO A 455 24.69 -12.57 -6.26
C PRO A 455 24.87 -11.04 -6.16
N LEU A 456 24.30 -10.28 -7.12
CA LEU A 456 24.30 -8.81 -7.07
C LEU A 456 23.51 -8.31 -5.86
N LEU A 457 22.31 -8.85 -5.66
CA LEU A 457 21.40 -8.46 -4.59
C LEU A 457 22.04 -8.65 -3.21
N LEU A 458 22.70 -9.80 -2.98
CA LEU A 458 23.41 -10.09 -1.74
C LEU A 458 24.63 -9.18 -1.55
N ALA A 459 25.40 -8.92 -2.61
CA ALA A 459 26.57 -8.03 -2.54
C ALA A 459 26.18 -6.57 -2.20
N VAL A 460 25.07 -6.08 -2.75
CA VAL A 460 24.55 -4.74 -2.46
C VAL A 460 23.97 -4.69 -1.04
N ALA A 461 23.15 -5.67 -0.66
CA ALA A 461 22.58 -5.74 0.68
C ALA A 461 23.66 -5.79 1.77
N GLN A 462 24.75 -6.52 1.54
CA GLN A 462 25.87 -6.60 2.49
C GLN A 462 26.56 -5.24 2.69
N GLN A 463 26.76 -4.48 1.62
CA GLN A 463 27.33 -3.12 1.72
C GLN A 463 26.38 -2.18 2.46
N ILE A 464 25.07 -2.27 2.22
CA ILE A 464 24.08 -1.46 2.96
C ILE A 464 24.06 -1.84 4.44
N GLU A 465 24.07 -3.13 4.77
CA GLU A 465 24.11 -3.64 6.15
C GLU A 465 25.32 -3.10 6.92
N GLN A 466 26.48 -3.05 6.27
CA GLN A 466 27.71 -2.50 6.85
C GLN A 466 27.62 -1.00 7.14
N GLN A 467 26.91 -0.22 6.33
CA GLN A 467 26.73 1.22 6.54
C GLN A 467 25.73 1.49 7.68
N LEU A 468 24.63 0.73 7.72
CA LEU A 468 23.63 0.82 8.79
C LEU A 468 24.18 0.39 10.16
N ALA A 469 25.24 -0.41 10.19
CA ALA A 469 25.88 -0.86 11.42
C ALA A 469 26.86 0.16 12.04
N GLN A 470 27.16 1.28 11.36
CA GLN A 470 28.13 2.26 11.86
C GLN A 470 27.49 3.21 12.90
N PRO A 471 28.12 3.43 14.07
CA PRO A 471 27.57 4.25 15.14
C PRO A 471 27.42 5.75 14.81
N ASP A 472 28.10 6.25 13.77
CA ASP A 472 28.04 7.65 13.31
C ASP A 472 27.16 7.88 12.06
N ALA A 473 26.46 6.86 11.56
CA ALA A 473 25.43 7.02 10.52
C ALA A 473 24.13 7.54 11.18
N GLY A 474 24.16 8.83 11.54
CA GLY A 474 23.24 9.53 12.43
C GLY A 474 21.78 9.04 12.48
N ALA A 475 21.40 8.53 13.65
CA ALA A 475 20.06 8.79 14.17
C ALA A 475 20.06 10.25 14.68
N PRO A 476 19.35 11.20 14.06
CA PRO A 476 19.23 12.51 14.66
C PRO A 476 18.35 12.40 15.91
N ALA A 477 18.96 12.63 17.08
CA ALA A 477 18.22 13.15 18.22
C ALA A 477 17.64 14.51 17.80
N MET A 478 16.31 14.64 17.81
CA MET A 478 15.61 15.89 17.54
C MET A 478 15.97 16.94 18.61
N PRO A 479 16.47 18.14 18.26
CA PRO A 479 16.41 19.30 19.14
C PRO A 479 15.01 19.91 19.04
N VAL A 480 14.35 20.03 20.18
CA VAL A 480 13.14 20.84 20.36
C VAL A 480 13.60 22.27 20.62
N ASP A 481 13.48 23.16 19.64
CA ASP A 481 13.48 24.60 19.89
C ASP A 481 12.51 25.29 18.94
N THR A 482 11.58 26.03 19.54
CA THR A 482 10.50 26.77 18.88
C THR A 482 10.86 28.26 18.92
N PRO A 483 10.94 28.98 17.79
CA PRO A 483 10.97 30.44 17.85
C PRO A 483 9.54 30.99 17.82
N VAL A 484 9.22 31.74 18.86
CA VAL A 484 8.07 32.65 18.94
C VAL A 484 8.39 33.90 18.14
N LEU A 485 7.49 34.33 17.25
CA LEU A 485 7.52 35.66 16.63
C LEU A 485 6.22 36.38 16.97
N GLU A 486 6.36 37.53 17.65
CA GLU A 486 5.28 38.46 17.96
C GLU A 486 4.86 39.31 16.74
N PRO A 487 3.64 39.88 16.74
CA PRO A 487 3.00 40.42 15.53
C PRO A 487 3.37 41.88 15.26
N SER A 488 3.44 42.24 13.98
CA SER A 488 3.54 43.62 13.49
C SER A 488 2.20 44.05 12.90
N ASP A 489 1.69 45.17 13.40
CA ASP A 489 0.45 45.82 12.98
C ASP A 489 0.56 46.60 11.65
N ALA A 490 -0.60 46.73 11.00
CA ALA A 490 -1.05 47.74 10.02
C ALA A 490 -1.04 47.39 8.51
N PRO A 491 -2.03 47.92 7.75
CA PRO A 491 -2.71 47.19 6.68
C PRO A 491 -2.43 47.73 5.26
N ALA A 492 -2.59 46.91 4.22
CA ALA A 492 -3.30 47.24 2.97
C ALA A 492 -3.06 46.24 1.82
N ALA A 493 -4.12 46.14 1.00
CA ALA A 493 -4.16 45.93 -0.46
C ALA A 493 -4.11 44.50 -1.05
N ASP A 494 -5.22 44.21 -1.73
CA ASP A 494 -5.48 43.17 -2.72
C ASP A 494 -4.29 42.85 -3.63
N THR A 495 -3.90 41.58 -3.72
CA THR A 495 -3.04 41.05 -4.80
C THR A 495 -3.35 39.56 -5.02
N PRO A 496 -3.48 39.07 -6.28
CA PRO A 496 -3.83 37.69 -6.58
C PRO A 496 -2.58 36.79 -6.50
N SER A 497 -2.27 36.26 -5.31
CA SER A 497 -1.26 35.18 -5.18
C SER A 497 -1.65 34.05 -4.21
N ASN A 498 -2.91 33.98 -3.79
CA ASN A 498 -3.32 33.07 -2.71
C ASN A 498 -3.85 31.71 -3.19
N ARG A 499 -3.29 31.12 -4.25
CA ARG A 499 -3.79 29.84 -4.83
C ARG A 499 -3.30 28.57 -4.09
N THR A 500 -2.47 28.69 -3.06
CA THR A 500 -1.83 27.53 -2.37
C THR A 500 -1.88 27.56 -0.83
N ALA A 501 -2.59 28.51 -0.20
CA ALA A 501 -2.67 28.56 1.26
C ALA A 501 -3.47 27.37 1.83
N ARG A 502 -2.77 26.46 2.51
CA ARG A 502 -3.37 25.36 3.27
C ARG A 502 -3.76 25.84 4.66
N LEU A 503 -5.02 25.64 5.00
CA LEU A 503 -5.57 25.97 6.32
C LEU A 503 -5.61 24.70 7.16
N LYS A 504 -5.23 24.79 8.43
CA LYS A 504 -5.43 23.68 9.37
C LYS A 504 -6.78 23.83 10.06
N ALA A 505 -7.58 22.79 9.99
CA ALA A 505 -8.87 22.72 10.65
C ALA A 505 -8.97 21.45 11.49
N ARG A 506 -9.71 21.53 12.60
CA ARG A 506 -10.10 20.39 13.41
C ARG A 506 -11.52 19.98 13.08
N VAL A 507 -11.72 18.69 12.90
CA VAL A 507 -13.05 18.08 12.86
C VAL A 507 -13.68 18.23 14.23
N HIS A 508 -14.68 19.10 14.35
CA HIS A 508 -15.37 19.33 15.60
C HIS A 508 -16.42 18.26 15.87
N GLU A 509 -17.23 17.95 14.85
CA GLU A 509 -18.35 17.03 14.94
C GLU A 509 -18.56 16.31 13.60
N ILE A 510 -19.03 15.06 13.67
CA ILE A 510 -19.56 14.32 12.53
C ILE A 510 -20.95 13.83 12.92
N ARG A 511 -21.96 14.16 12.11
CA ARG A 511 -23.36 13.85 12.40
C ARG A 511 -23.98 13.07 11.25
N GLN A 512 -24.76 12.04 11.58
CA GLN A 512 -25.60 11.34 10.61
C GLN A 512 -26.80 12.24 10.24
N GLU A 513 -26.92 12.62 8.97
CA GLU A 513 -28.01 13.49 8.50
C GLU A 513 -29.11 12.72 7.77
N ALA A 514 -28.77 11.61 7.12
CA ALA A 514 -29.68 10.70 6.43
C ALA A 514 -28.98 9.36 6.18
N ASP A 515 -29.70 8.32 5.76
CA ASP A 515 -29.09 7.04 5.37
C ASP A 515 -28.12 7.24 4.21
N GLY A 516 -26.84 6.97 4.49
CA GLY A 516 -25.75 7.19 3.54
C GLY A 516 -25.28 8.64 3.41
N VAL A 517 -25.65 9.55 4.34
CA VAL A 517 -25.14 10.93 4.37
C VAL A 517 -24.69 11.35 5.78
N VAL A 518 -23.47 11.87 5.89
CA VAL A 518 -22.94 12.50 7.11
C VAL A 518 -22.56 13.96 6.87
N SER A 519 -22.73 14.82 7.87
CA SER A 519 -22.16 16.16 7.90
C SER A 519 -20.88 16.18 8.75
N VAL A 520 -19.94 17.03 8.38
CA VAL A 520 -18.66 17.24 9.07
C VAL A 520 -18.51 18.72 9.38
N GLU A 521 -18.45 19.07 10.67
CA GLU A 521 -18.12 20.42 11.12
C GLU A 521 -16.61 20.56 11.32
N LEU A 522 -16.04 21.62 10.74
CA LEU A 522 -14.62 21.95 10.77
C LEU A 522 -14.41 23.31 11.42
N ARG A 523 -13.44 23.42 12.33
CA ARG A 523 -13.06 24.68 13.01
C ARG A 523 -11.58 24.98 12.83
N GLY A 524 -11.21 26.25 12.60
CA GLY A 524 -9.81 26.65 12.46
C GLY A 524 -8.98 26.44 13.73
N LEU A 525 -7.66 26.25 13.61
CA LEU A 525 -6.73 26.15 14.75
C LEU A 525 -5.93 27.46 14.92
N PRO A 526 -5.81 28.04 16.14
CA PRO A 526 -6.39 27.67 17.43
C PRO A 526 -7.72 28.41 17.70
N GLY A 527 -8.81 28.02 17.02
CA GLY A 527 -10.15 28.61 17.16
C GLY A 527 -10.38 29.90 16.34
N GLY A 528 -9.46 30.25 15.44
CA GLY A 528 -9.54 31.46 14.62
C GLY A 528 -10.65 31.43 13.57
N ALA A 529 -11.07 32.63 13.12
CA ALA A 529 -12.04 32.77 12.04
C ALA A 529 -11.48 32.18 10.74
N LEU A 530 -12.26 31.31 10.10
CA LEU A 530 -11.98 30.79 8.77
C LEU A 530 -12.22 31.88 7.71
N PRO A 531 -11.61 31.79 6.52
CA PRO A 531 -11.89 32.72 5.43
C PRO A 531 -13.39 32.85 5.09
N PRO A 532 -13.85 34.00 4.60
CA PRO A 532 -15.22 34.12 4.12
C PRO A 532 -15.42 33.26 2.86
N PHE A 533 -16.65 32.83 2.61
CA PHE A 533 -17.07 32.19 1.37
C PHE A 533 -18.40 32.77 0.90
N THR A 534 -18.81 32.44 -0.32
CA THR A 534 -20.12 32.80 -0.89
C THR A 534 -20.95 31.55 -1.16
N PRO A 535 -22.30 31.63 -1.22
CA PRO A 535 -23.15 30.47 -1.49
C PRO A 535 -22.75 29.74 -2.77
N GLY A 536 -22.66 28.41 -2.71
CA GLY A 536 -22.15 27.56 -3.79
C GLY A 536 -20.65 27.22 -3.68
N ALA A 537 -19.93 27.81 -2.72
CA ALA A 537 -18.51 27.51 -2.54
C ALA A 537 -18.26 26.08 -2.02
N HIS A 538 -17.09 25.54 -2.38
CA HIS A 538 -16.56 24.27 -1.90
C HIS A 538 -15.15 24.45 -1.33
N ILE A 539 -14.73 23.48 -0.53
CA ILE A 539 -13.36 23.35 -0.01
C ILE A 539 -12.80 21.98 -0.37
N ASP A 540 -11.48 21.87 -0.42
CA ASP A 540 -10.81 20.58 -0.46
C ASP A 540 -10.54 20.08 0.95
N LEU A 541 -10.83 18.81 1.21
CA LEU A 541 -10.32 18.09 2.36
C LEU A 541 -9.09 17.28 1.93
N HIS A 542 -7.98 17.49 2.62
CA HIS A 542 -6.76 16.71 2.43
C HIS A 542 -6.83 15.50 3.36
N LEU A 543 -7.32 14.39 2.82
CA LEU A 543 -7.48 13.14 3.54
C LEU A 543 -6.27 12.22 3.26
N PRO A 544 -5.97 11.22 4.12
CA PRO A 544 -4.88 10.27 3.88
C PRO A 544 -5.00 9.51 2.55
N ILE A 545 -6.22 9.35 2.06
CA ILE A 545 -6.60 8.72 0.79
C ILE A 545 -6.57 9.67 -0.43
N GLY A 546 -6.07 10.90 -0.24
CA GLY A 546 -5.99 11.95 -1.25
C GLY A 546 -6.96 13.11 -1.03
N ILE A 547 -6.94 14.05 -1.96
CA ILE A 547 -7.70 15.30 -1.88
C ILE A 547 -9.12 15.08 -2.43
N ARG A 548 -10.13 15.60 -1.74
CA ARG A 548 -11.53 15.56 -2.20
C ARG A 548 -12.22 16.90 -1.96
N SER A 549 -12.91 17.41 -2.97
CA SER A 549 -13.67 18.66 -2.90
C SER A 549 -15.10 18.40 -2.42
N TYR A 550 -15.57 19.20 -1.47
CA TYR A 550 -16.93 19.12 -0.93
C TYR A 550 -17.54 20.51 -0.75
N SER A 551 -18.79 20.68 -1.16
CA SER A 551 -19.53 21.94 -1.06
C SER A 551 -19.86 22.29 0.39
N LEU A 552 -19.71 23.56 0.74
CA LEU A 552 -20.08 24.11 2.03
C LEU A 552 -21.60 24.23 2.12
N THR A 553 -22.17 23.80 3.26
CA THR A 553 -23.62 23.81 3.48
C THR A 553 -24.10 24.80 4.53
N ASN A 554 -23.21 25.30 5.39
CA ASN A 554 -23.54 26.30 6.42
C ASN A 554 -23.67 27.71 5.85
N ALA A 555 -24.14 28.67 6.67
CA ALA A 555 -24.33 30.05 6.21
C ALA A 555 -22.97 30.75 6.00
N PRO A 556 -22.81 31.56 4.93
CA PRO A 556 -21.59 32.33 4.65
C PRO A 556 -21.14 33.26 5.79
N THR A 557 -22.09 33.68 6.62
CA THR A 557 -21.86 34.55 7.80
C THR A 557 -21.15 33.82 8.94
N GLU A 558 -21.15 32.48 8.94
CA GLU A 558 -20.54 31.65 9.97
C GLU A 558 -19.03 31.52 9.76
N ARG A 559 -18.28 32.51 10.25
CA ARG A 559 -16.82 32.54 10.12
C ARG A 559 -16.08 31.62 11.10
N HIS A 560 -16.78 31.06 12.09
CA HIS A 560 -16.18 30.22 13.14
C HIS A 560 -16.11 28.74 12.76
N ARG A 561 -16.80 28.33 11.68
CA ARG A 561 -16.84 26.94 11.23
C ARG A 561 -17.13 26.80 9.73
N TYR A 562 -16.70 25.69 9.15
CA TYR A 562 -17.17 25.20 7.87
C TYR A 562 -17.90 23.89 8.08
N VAL A 563 -19.01 23.68 7.36
CA VAL A 563 -19.75 22.42 7.38
C VAL A 563 -19.85 21.90 5.96
N VAL A 564 -19.42 20.66 5.74
CA VAL A 564 -19.64 19.92 4.49
C VAL A 564 -20.55 18.74 4.77
N ALA A 565 -21.34 18.31 3.79
CA ALA A 565 -22.06 17.04 3.88
C ALA A 565 -21.62 16.10 2.76
N VAL A 566 -21.47 14.83 3.10
CA VAL A 566 -20.83 13.83 2.27
C VAL A 566 -21.77 12.65 2.11
N GLY A 567 -22.12 12.32 0.88
CA GLY A 567 -22.91 11.13 0.54
C GLY A 567 -21.99 9.93 0.25
N LEU A 568 -22.42 8.73 0.65
CA LEU A 568 -21.71 7.46 0.42
C LEU A 568 -22.31 6.72 -0.78
N PRO A 569 -21.73 6.85 -1.99
CA PRO A 569 -22.17 6.08 -3.14
C PRO A 569 -21.74 4.61 -3.04
N ALA A 570 -22.52 3.71 -3.65
CA ALA A 570 -22.26 2.26 -3.65
C ALA A 570 -20.87 1.88 -4.24
N ASN A 571 -20.37 2.68 -5.19
CA ASN A 571 -19.06 2.50 -5.82
C ASN A 571 -18.08 3.61 -5.38
N SER A 572 -18.03 3.90 -4.08
CA SER A 572 -17.16 4.95 -3.53
C SER A 572 -15.68 4.70 -3.84
N ARG A 573 -15.01 5.71 -4.40
CA ARG A 573 -13.57 5.72 -4.72
C ARG A 573 -12.70 6.07 -3.51
N GLY A 574 -13.09 5.59 -2.33
CA GLY A 574 -12.42 5.85 -1.05
C GLY A 574 -12.83 7.15 -0.36
N GLY A 575 -12.91 8.28 -1.07
CA GLY A 575 -13.19 9.64 -0.54
C GLY A 575 -14.30 9.70 0.50
N SER A 576 -15.53 9.49 0.03
CA SER A 576 -16.71 9.49 0.89
C SER A 576 -16.73 8.32 1.88
N ALA A 577 -16.12 7.18 1.55
CA ALA A 577 -16.06 6.05 2.47
C ALA A 577 -15.23 6.38 3.71
N TYR A 578 -14.10 7.07 3.53
CA TYR A 578 -13.25 7.55 4.62
C TYR A 578 -13.98 8.56 5.51
N VAL A 579 -14.68 9.53 4.92
CA VAL A 579 -15.44 10.52 5.71
C VAL A 579 -16.54 9.86 6.56
N HIS A 580 -17.18 8.81 6.04
CA HIS A 580 -18.21 8.05 6.77
C HIS A 580 -17.64 7.09 7.82
N GLY A 581 -16.56 6.39 7.50
CA GLY A 581 -16.04 5.29 8.31
C GLY A 581 -14.90 5.66 9.26
N ASP A 582 -13.98 6.51 8.81
CA ASP A 582 -12.63 6.63 9.38
C ASP A 582 -12.34 8.03 9.94
N LEU A 583 -12.87 9.09 9.32
CA LEU A 583 -12.77 10.45 9.86
C LEU A 583 -13.47 10.51 11.23
N LYS A 584 -12.81 11.09 12.24
CA LYS A 584 -13.34 11.21 13.60
C LYS A 584 -13.31 12.65 14.08
N ALA A 585 -14.28 12.99 14.93
CA ALA A 585 -14.23 14.21 15.73
C ALA A 585 -12.93 14.27 16.54
N GLY A 586 -12.32 15.46 16.58
CA GLY A 586 -11.01 15.72 17.15
C GLY A 586 -9.85 15.66 16.16
N ALA A 587 -10.01 15.02 14.99
CA ALA A 587 -8.94 14.93 13.98
C ALA A 587 -8.55 16.32 13.45
N GLU A 588 -7.26 16.54 13.23
CA GLU A 588 -6.77 17.72 12.51
C GLU A 588 -6.52 17.35 11.06
N ILE A 589 -7.07 18.13 10.14
CA ILE A 589 -6.93 17.95 8.70
C ILE A 589 -6.53 19.27 8.04
N GLU A 590 -5.84 19.18 6.91
CA GLU A 590 -5.61 20.34 6.05
C GLU A 590 -6.82 20.53 5.13
N ILE A 591 -7.20 21.79 4.92
CA ILE A 591 -8.24 22.18 3.98
C ILE A 591 -7.75 23.31 3.08
N SER A 592 -8.32 23.40 1.87
CA SER A 592 -8.12 24.57 1.03
C SER A 592 -8.90 25.78 1.55
N ALA A 593 -8.51 26.97 1.11
CA ALA A 593 -9.45 28.10 1.11
C ALA A 593 -10.69 27.79 0.25
N PRO A 594 -11.85 28.38 0.54
CA PRO A 594 -13.06 28.21 -0.28
C PRO A 594 -12.86 28.69 -1.71
N ARG A 595 -13.41 27.95 -2.66
CA ARG A 595 -13.53 28.33 -4.07
C ARG A 595 -14.98 28.22 -4.49
N ASN A 596 -15.45 29.10 -5.37
CA ASN A 596 -16.83 29.08 -5.82
C ASN A 596 -16.89 29.03 -7.35
N LEU A 597 -17.27 27.87 -7.88
CA LEU A 597 -17.53 27.64 -9.30
C LEU A 597 -19.03 27.57 -9.61
N PHE A 598 -19.87 27.76 -8.59
CA PHE A 598 -21.32 27.71 -8.69
C PHE A 598 -21.95 28.91 -7.95
N PRO A 599 -21.57 30.16 -8.29
CA PRO A 599 -22.01 31.33 -7.54
C PRO A 599 -23.48 31.67 -7.81
N LEU A 600 -24.13 32.24 -6.79
CA LEU A 600 -25.39 32.95 -7.01
C LEU A 600 -25.15 34.21 -7.83
N VAL A 601 -25.99 34.44 -8.83
CA VAL A 601 -26.01 35.68 -9.60
C VAL A 601 -26.68 36.79 -8.81
N ASP A 602 -26.07 37.98 -8.84
CA ASP A 602 -26.64 39.16 -8.23
C ASP A 602 -27.95 39.58 -8.91
N GLY A 603 -28.90 40.11 -8.14
CA GLY A 603 -30.19 40.61 -8.64
C GLY A 603 -31.35 40.36 -7.69
N ASP A 604 -32.52 40.89 -8.03
CA ASP A 604 -33.75 40.78 -7.22
C ASP A 604 -34.78 39.80 -7.80
N GLY A 605 -34.51 39.25 -9.00
CA GLY A 605 -35.40 38.33 -9.70
C GLY A 605 -35.54 36.97 -8.99
N PRO A 606 -36.64 36.23 -9.23
CA PRO A 606 -36.91 34.96 -8.54
C PRO A 606 -35.85 33.89 -8.85
N VAL A 607 -35.67 32.95 -7.91
CA VAL A 607 -34.71 31.84 -8.03
C VAL A 607 -35.40 30.50 -7.81
N ALA A 608 -35.15 29.54 -8.70
CA ALA A 608 -35.62 28.17 -8.56
C ALA A 608 -34.43 27.22 -8.37
N LEU A 609 -34.36 26.60 -7.20
CA LEU A 609 -33.31 25.67 -6.82
C LEU A 609 -33.80 24.23 -6.98
N ILE A 610 -32.99 23.37 -7.60
CA ILE A 610 -33.29 21.97 -7.87
C ILE A 610 -32.14 21.13 -7.32
N ALA A 611 -32.41 20.33 -6.29
CA ALA A 611 -31.41 19.46 -5.66
C ALA A 611 -31.77 17.99 -5.88
N GLY A 612 -30.76 17.17 -6.20
CA GLY A 612 -30.87 15.71 -6.27
C GLY A 612 -29.91 15.01 -5.30
N GLY A 613 -30.44 14.24 -4.35
CA GLY A 613 -29.65 13.48 -3.39
C GLY A 613 -28.67 14.35 -2.59
N ILE A 614 -27.37 14.09 -2.69
CA ILE A 614 -26.33 14.88 -2.01
C ILE A 614 -26.11 16.26 -2.62
N GLY A 615 -26.63 16.53 -3.83
CA GLY A 615 -26.61 17.87 -4.44
C GLY A 615 -27.35 18.94 -3.65
N ILE A 616 -28.05 18.55 -2.57
CA ILE A 616 -28.61 19.48 -1.59
C ILE A 616 -27.56 20.32 -0.86
N THR A 617 -26.29 19.90 -0.82
CA THR A 617 -25.25 20.57 -0.01
C THR A 617 -24.99 22.03 -0.40
N PRO A 618 -24.62 22.37 -1.66
CA PRO A 618 -24.50 23.77 -2.09
C PRO A 618 -25.87 24.45 -2.14
N ILE A 619 -26.92 23.72 -2.54
CA ILE A 619 -28.27 24.26 -2.74
C ILE A 619 -28.91 24.73 -1.43
N ARG A 620 -28.69 24.01 -0.31
CA ARG A 620 -29.16 24.42 1.02
C ARG A 620 -28.51 25.73 1.46
N CYS A 621 -27.21 25.89 1.21
CA CYS A 621 -26.51 27.14 1.48
C CYS A 621 -27.11 28.31 0.67
N MET A 622 -27.35 28.10 -0.63
CA MET A 622 -28.00 29.08 -1.51
C MET A 622 -29.41 29.44 -1.06
N PHE A 623 -30.24 28.44 -0.76
CA PHE A 623 -31.62 28.62 -0.32
C PHE A 623 -31.68 29.51 0.93
N ASN A 624 -30.85 29.20 1.93
CA ASN A 624 -30.80 29.96 3.17
C ASN A 624 -30.32 31.39 2.94
N ALA A 625 -29.28 31.60 2.12
CA ALA A 625 -28.77 32.93 1.80
C ALA A 625 -29.77 33.80 1.03
N LEU A 626 -30.49 33.23 0.06
CA LEU A 626 -31.52 33.94 -0.71
C LEU A 626 -32.70 34.37 0.18
N ARG A 627 -33.11 33.50 1.10
CA ARG A 627 -34.17 33.82 2.07
C ARG A 627 -33.75 34.90 3.06
N GLU A 628 -32.52 34.82 3.56
CA GLU A 628 -31.98 35.85 4.46
C GLU A 628 -31.90 37.22 3.75
N ALA A 629 -31.59 37.21 2.46
CA ALA A 629 -31.63 38.39 1.60
C ALA A 629 -33.05 38.84 1.20
N GLY A 630 -34.11 38.09 1.57
CA GLY A 630 -35.50 38.41 1.23
C GLY A 630 -35.86 38.19 -0.24
N ARG A 631 -35.04 37.45 -0.99
CA ARG A 631 -35.25 37.18 -2.43
C ARG A 631 -36.22 36.01 -2.62
N GLU A 632 -37.12 36.12 -3.60
CA GLU A 632 -38.10 35.08 -3.89
C GLU A 632 -37.38 33.79 -4.34
N VAL A 633 -37.57 32.70 -3.60
CA VAL A 633 -36.89 31.42 -3.87
C VAL A 633 -37.81 30.23 -3.67
N THR A 634 -37.72 29.27 -4.60
CA THR A 634 -38.32 27.94 -4.49
C THR A 634 -37.25 26.87 -4.49
N LEU A 635 -37.51 25.75 -3.82
CA LEU A 635 -36.61 24.59 -3.76
C LEU A 635 -37.40 23.33 -4.09
N LEU A 636 -37.03 22.63 -5.17
CA LEU A 636 -37.38 21.24 -5.39
C LEU A 636 -36.23 20.36 -4.87
N TYR A 637 -36.46 19.60 -3.80
CA TYR A 637 -35.50 18.62 -3.31
C TYR A 637 -35.97 17.20 -3.64
N SER A 638 -35.25 16.55 -4.56
CA SER A 638 -35.48 15.17 -4.98
C SER A 638 -34.47 14.21 -4.36
N ALA A 639 -34.94 13.05 -3.90
CA ALA A 639 -34.11 11.94 -3.44
C ALA A 639 -34.80 10.59 -3.72
N ARG A 640 -34.08 9.48 -3.58
CA ARG A 640 -34.67 8.14 -3.77
C ARG A 640 -35.83 7.89 -2.80
N SER A 641 -35.58 8.14 -1.51
CA SER A 641 -36.54 7.98 -0.42
C SER A 641 -36.37 9.10 0.61
N ARG A 642 -37.35 9.26 1.51
CA ARG A 642 -37.23 10.17 2.67
C ARG A 642 -36.02 9.87 3.54
N GLN A 643 -35.67 8.59 3.69
CA GLN A 643 -34.55 8.16 4.54
C GLN A 643 -33.20 8.61 3.97
N ASN A 644 -33.09 8.86 2.67
CA ASN A 644 -31.86 9.31 2.01
C ASN A 644 -31.75 10.84 1.87
N ALA A 645 -32.72 11.60 2.38
CA ALA A 645 -32.80 13.04 2.21
C ALA A 645 -32.18 13.78 3.40
N ALA A 646 -30.95 14.27 3.22
CA ALA A 646 -30.23 15.02 4.25
C ALA A 646 -30.91 16.36 4.53
N PHE A 647 -30.97 16.75 5.81
CA PHE A 647 -31.59 18.01 6.27
C PHE A 647 -33.10 18.13 5.98
N ALA A 648 -33.79 17.03 5.68
CA ALA A 648 -35.21 17.06 5.30
C ALA A 648 -36.13 17.67 6.38
N ASP A 649 -35.89 17.35 7.66
CA ASP A 649 -36.71 17.86 8.77
C ASP A 649 -36.61 19.39 8.93
N GLU A 650 -35.41 19.94 8.71
CA GLU A 650 -35.16 21.38 8.74
C GLU A 650 -35.84 22.08 7.56
N LEU A 651 -35.66 21.53 6.35
CA LEU A 651 -36.18 22.10 5.11
C LEU A 651 -37.70 22.00 5.00
N ALA A 652 -38.32 20.95 5.57
CA ALA A 652 -39.77 20.77 5.56
C ALA A 652 -40.55 21.87 6.31
N GLN A 653 -39.87 22.60 7.20
CA GLN A 653 -40.47 23.71 7.94
C GLN A 653 -40.37 25.04 7.18
N GLN A 654 -39.67 25.06 6.04
CA GLN A 654 -39.40 26.29 5.29
C GLN A 654 -40.41 26.48 4.16
N PRO A 655 -41.04 27.67 4.02
CA PRO A 655 -41.90 27.97 2.88
C PRO A 655 -41.12 27.93 1.57
N GLY A 656 -41.77 27.48 0.48
CA GLY A 656 -41.15 27.38 -0.84
C GLY A 656 -40.35 26.09 -1.09
N VAL A 657 -40.28 25.17 -0.13
CA VAL A 657 -39.67 23.85 -0.31
C VAL A 657 -40.72 22.82 -0.74
N ARG A 658 -40.41 22.07 -1.79
CA ARG A 658 -41.17 20.91 -2.26
C ARG A 658 -40.25 19.69 -2.32
N PHE A 659 -40.68 18.60 -1.72
CA PHE A 659 -39.96 17.33 -1.81
C PHE A 659 -40.52 16.46 -2.94
N HIS A 660 -39.63 15.69 -3.55
CA HIS A 660 -39.97 14.61 -4.48
C HIS A 660 -39.18 13.37 -4.08
N PHE A 661 -39.87 12.25 -3.87
CA PHE A 661 -39.21 10.98 -3.56
C PHE A 661 -39.58 9.96 -4.62
N ASP A 662 -38.57 9.40 -5.29
CA ASP A 662 -38.78 8.48 -6.41
C ASP A 662 -39.63 7.27 -5.99
N ASP A 663 -39.39 6.73 -4.79
CA ASP A 663 -40.12 5.59 -4.23
C ASP A 663 -41.60 5.92 -3.94
N GLU A 664 -41.95 7.20 -3.74
CA GLU A 664 -43.34 7.65 -3.51
C GLU A 664 -44.04 8.03 -4.82
N ALA A 665 -43.31 8.61 -5.78
CA ALA A 665 -43.85 9.14 -7.03
C ALA A 665 -43.76 8.17 -8.22
N GLY A 666 -42.98 7.09 -8.10
CA GLY A 666 -42.80 6.07 -9.15
C GLY A 666 -41.86 6.49 -10.28
N GLY A 667 -41.01 7.51 -10.08
CA GLY A 667 -40.09 8.03 -11.09
C GLY A 667 -39.52 9.40 -10.74
N PRO A 668 -38.61 9.95 -11.58
CA PRO A 668 -37.98 11.25 -11.36
C PRO A 668 -38.97 12.42 -11.46
N PRO A 669 -38.65 13.61 -10.92
CA PRO A 669 -39.53 14.78 -10.99
C PRO A 669 -39.67 15.31 -12.42
N ASP A 670 -40.85 15.86 -12.71
CA ASP A 670 -41.12 16.56 -13.97
C ASP A 670 -40.50 17.96 -13.96
N LEU A 671 -39.23 18.03 -14.38
CA LEU A 671 -38.48 19.29 -14.46
C LEU A 671 -39.04 20.23 -15.53
N GLU A 672 -39.63 19.70 -16.60
CA GLU A 672 -40.27 20.49 -17.64
C GLU A 672 -41.44 21.28 -17.10
N GLN A 673 -42.34 20.62 -16.38
CA GLN A 673 -43.47 21.29 -15.75
C GLN A 673 -42.97 22.35 -14.76
N LEU A 674 -41.96 22.05 -13.94
CA LEU A 674 -41.42 23.00 -12.98
C LEU A 674 -40.86 24.26 -13.67
N MET A 675 -40.03 24.08 -14.68
CA MET A 675 -39.33 25.19 -15.34
C MET A 675 -40.26 26.01 -16.24
N ALA A 676 -41.26 25.39 -16.86
CA ALA A 676 -42.22 26.09 -17.73
C ALA A 676 -43.19 27.00 -16.96
N HIS A 677 -43.46 26.70 -15.68
CA HIS A 677 -44.39 27.48 -14.86
C HIS A 677 -43.72 28.61 -14.05
N ALA A 678 -42.39 28.71 -14.08
CA ALA A 678 -41.68 29.76 -13.36
C ALA A 678 -41.78 31.11 -14.11
N PRO A 679 -41.69 32.25 -13.40
CA PRO A 679 -41.59 33.56 -14.03
C PRO A 679 -40.44 33.64 -15.03
N GLN A 680 -40.59 34.44 -16.10
CA GLN A 680 -39.62 34.53 -17.21
C GLN A 680 -38.21 34.96 -16.77
N GLU A 681 -38.11 35.76 -15.71
CA GLU A 681 -36.87 36.28 -15.13
C GLU A 681 -36.21 35.32 -14.12
N THR A 682 -36.73 34.10 -13.97
CA THR A 682 -36.23 33.14 -12.97
C THR A 682 -34.83 32.65 -13.32
N HIS A 683 -33.91 32.72 -12.38
CA HIS A 683 -32.65 31.97 -12.46
C HIS A 683 -32.83 30.58 -11.86
N PHE A 684 -32.44 29.57 -12.63
CA PHE A 684 -32.53 28.18 -12.23
C PHE A 684 -31.16 27.66 -11.82
N TYR A 685 -31.10 26.92 -10.71
CA TYR A 685 -29.88 26.27 -10.23
C TYR A 685 -30.15 24.78 -10.03
N CYS A 686 -29.30 23.92 -10.58
CA CYS A 686 -29.44 22.48 -10.44
C CYS A 686 -28.15 21.81 -9.96
N CYS A 687 -28.25 20.96 -8.94
CA CYS A 687 -27.14 20.14 -8.48
C CYS A 687 -27.65 18.74 -8.08
N GLY A 688 -27.08 17.69 -8.66
CA GLY A 688 -27.61 16.33 -8.48
C GLY A 688 -26.91 15.26 -9.31
N PRO A 689 -27.48 14.04 -9.39
CA PRO A 689 -26.92 12.94 -10.17
C PRO A 689 -26.98 13.23 -11.68
N SER A 690 -26.06 12.64 -12.46
CA SER A 690 -25.91 12.91 -13.89
C SER A 690 -27.22 12.85 -14.71
N PRO A 691 -28.11 11.86 -14.53
CA PRO A 691 -29.38 11.82 -15.27
C PRO A 691 -30.27 13.05 -15.02
N MET A 692 -30.24 13.61 -13.81
CA MET A 692 -31.02 14.81 -13.46
C MET A 692 -30.43 16.06 -14.12
N LEU A 693 -29.10 16.20 -14.09
CA LEU A 693 -28.43 17.34 -14.70
C LEU A 693 -28.61 17.35 -16.22
N SER A 694 -28.52 16.19 -16.87
CA SER A 694 -28.78 16.07 -18.31
C SER A 694 -30.24 16.42 -18.65
N ALA A 695 -31.20 15.96 -17.85
CA ALA A 695 -32.61 16.30 -18.05
C ALA A 695 -32.89 17.80 -17.83
N TYR A 696 -32.20 18.42 -16.86
CA TYR A 696 -32.28 19.85 -16.57
C TYR A 696 -31.77 20.70 -17.74
N GLU A 697 -30.58 20.40 -18.27
CA GLU A 697 -30.02 21.10 -19.43
C GLU A 697 -30.91 20.97 -20.68
N GLN A 698 -31.36 19.74 -20.98
CA GLN A 698 -32.26 19.47 -22.11
C GLN A 698 -33.59 20.24 -21.98
N THR A 699 -34.10 20.34 -20.75
CA THR A 699 -35.32 21.11 -20.46
C THR A 699 -35.09 22.61 -20.67
N GLY A 700 -33.99 23.17 -20.16
CA GLY A 700 -33.63 24.58 -20.36
C GLY A 700 -33.52 24.94 -21.84
N ALA A 701 -32.85 24.11 -22.63
CA ALA A 701 -32.71 24.28 -24.07
C ALA A 701 -34.06 24.21 -24.79
N ARG A 702 -34.88 23.19 -24.49
CA ARG A 702 -36.19 22.99 -25.12
C ARG A 702 -37.19 24.10 -24.80
N LEU A 703 -37.13 24.65 -23.58
CA LEU A 703 -37.93 25.81 -23.16
C LEU A 703 -37.31 27.14 -23.61
N SER A 704 -36.16 27.13 -24.29
CA SER A 704 -35.45 28.32 -24.76
C SER A 704 -35.15 29.32 -23.63
N ILE A 705 -34.80 28.81 -22.45
CA ILE A 705 -34.35 29.65 -21.33
C ILE A 705 -32.94 30.17 -21.66
N ALA A 706 -32.70 31.47 -21.44
CA ALA A 706 -31.41 32.08 -21.70
C ALA A 706 -30.31 31.38 -20.88
N ALA A 707 -29.16 31.12 -21.49
CA ALA A 707 -28.05 30.37 -20.87
C ALA A 707 -27.58 31.02 -19.55
N GLU A 708 -27.60 32.36 -19.46
CA GLU A 708 -27.30 33.13 -18.23
C GLU A 708 -28.26 32.88 -17.04
N ARG A 709 -29.38 32.20 -17.29
CA ARG A 709 -30.39 31.83 -16.28
C ARG A 709 -30.40 30.33 -15.96
N VAL A 710 -29.50 29.55 -16.54
CA VAL A 710 -29.39 28.09 -16.32
C VAL A 710 -28.03 27.80 -15.70
N HIS A 711 -28.02 27.45 -14.42
CA HIS A 711 -26.81 27.23 -13.64
C HIS A 711 -26.77 25.80 -13.12
N LEU A 712 -25.62 25.13 -13.18
CA LEU A 712 -25.47 23.79 -12.61
C LEU A 712 -24.06 23.50 -12.07
N GLU A 713 -23.97 22.53 -11.17
CA GLU A 713 -22.71 21.96 -10.67
C GLU A 713 -22.68 20.44 -10.85
N ARG A 714 -21.52 19.89 -11.20
CA ARG A 714 -21.29 18.45 -11.41
C ARG A 714 -20.26 17.91 -10.39
N PHE A 715 -20.60 16.81 -9.72
CA PHE A 715 -19.68 16.09 -8.82
C PHE A 715 -19.03 14.86 -9.45
N SER A 716 -19.34 14.59 -10.71
CA SER A 716 -18.76 13.51 -11.49
C SER A 716 -18.63 13.97 -12.94
N PRO A 717 -17.65 13.46 -13.69
CA PRO A 717 -17.51 13.77 -15.12
C PRO A 717 -18.83 13.50 -15.87
N ALA A 718 -19.12 14.30 -16.90
CA ALA A 718 -20.24 14.04 -17.78
C ALA A 718 -20.09 12.67 -18.45
N GLU A 719 -21.19 11.92 -18.63
CA GLU A 719 -21.16 10.55 -19.18
C GLU A 719 -20.60 10.49 -20.61
N ASP A 720 -20.69 11.60 -21.35
CA ASP A 720 -20.18 11.75 -22.72
C ASP A 720 -18.80 12.43 -22.79
N ALA A 721 -18.17 12.74 -21.65
CA ALA A 721 -16.84 13.34 -21.65
C ALA A 721 -15.80 12.37 -22.26
N PRO A 722 -15.01 12.80 -23.27
CA PRO A 722 -13.98 11.93 -23.85
C PRO A 722 -13.00 11.50 -22.76
N ALA A 723 -12.79 10.20 -22.59
CA ALA A 723 -11.73 9.69 -21.73
C ALA A 723 -10.38 10.32 -22.12
N VAL A 724 -9.55 10.63 -21.12
CA VAL A 724 -8.20 11.21 -21.30
C VAL A 724 -7.31 10.36 -22.24
N SER A 725 -7.68 9.08 -22.42
CA SER A 725 -7.05 8.12 -23.32
C SER A 725 -8.01 7.65 -24.42
N GLN A 726 -8.02 8.33 -25.57
CA GLN A 726 -8.60 7.77 -26.80
C GLN A 726 -7.51 7.30 -27.76
N ALA A 727 -7.79 6.20 -28.46
CA ALA A 727 -6.99 5.76 -29.59
C ALA A 727 -7.21 6.76 -30.75
N GLY A 728 -6.27 7.70 -30.92
CA GLY A 728 -6.33 8.75 -31.93
C GLY A 728 -5.64 10.06 -31.54
N ASP A 729 -5.35 10.26 -30.25
CA ASP A 729 -4.62 11.45 -29.78
C ASP A 729 -3.15 11.40 -30.25
N GLY A 730 -2.63 12.51 -30.79
CA GLY A 730 -1.23 12.67 -31.19
C GLY A 730 -0.32 13.18 -30.06
N VAL A 731 1.00 13.15 -30.30
CA VAL A 731 1.99 13.82 -29.44
C VAL A 731 1.95 15.33 -29.70
N PHE A 732 2.05 16.14 -28.66
CA PHE A 732 2.23 17.59 -28.76
C PHE A 732 3.14 18.10 -27.64
N THR A 733 3.76 19.26 -27.83
CA THR A 733 4.68 19.87 -26.85
C THR A 733 3.98 20.95 -26.04
N VAL A 734 4.24 20.99 -24.74
CA VAL A 734 3.79 22.03 -23.82
C VAL A 734 5.01 22.81 -23.35
N GLU A 735 5.01 24.12 -23.58
CA GLU A 735 6.03 25.02 -23.07
C GLU A 735 5.49 25.84 -21.90
N LEU A 736 6.29 25.94 -20.84
CA LEU A 736 5.99 26.70 -19.64
C LEU A 736 6.70 28.06 -19.72
N ALA A 737 5.94 29.15 -19.87
CA ALA A 737 6.49 30.46 -20.16
C ALA A 737 7.30 31.07 -18.99
N GLN A 738 6.98 30.73 -17.75
CA GLN A 738 7.67 31.28 -16.57
C GLN A 738 8.96 30.52 -16.29
N SER A 739 8.94 29.19 -16.44
CA SER A 739 10.12 28.34 -16.19
C SER A 739 10.99 28.11 -17.43
N GLY A 740 10.48 28.37 -18.63
CA GLY A 740 11.15 28.07 -19.92
C GLY A 740 11.23 26.57 -20.25
N MET A 741 10.53 25.72 -19.50
CA MET A 741 10.56 24.27 -19.67
C MET A 741 9.68 23.83 -20.85
N SER A 742 10.11 22.82 -21.60
CA SER A 742 9.34 22.20 -22.67
C SER A 742 9.13 20.71 -22.38
N VAL A 743 7.89 20.25 -22.46
CA VAL A 743 7.49 18.88 -22.11
C VAL A 743 6.63 18.29 -23.22
N ASP A 744 6.98 17.10 -23.70
CA ASP A 744 6.15 16.39 -24.67
C ASP A 744 5.04 15.60 -23.96
N VAL A 745 3.81 15.78 -24.42
CA VAL A 745 2.62 15.08 -23.93
C VAL A 745 2.27 13.97 -24.90
N VAL A 746 2.48 12.72 -24.47
CA VAL A 746 2.23 11.54 -25.32
C VAL A 746 0.73 11.16 -25.36
N PRO A 747 0.30 10.33 -26.33
CA PRO A 747 -1.08 9.83 -26.35
C PRO A 747 -1.43 9.10 -25.06
N GLY A 748 -2.58 9.43 -24.46
CA GLY A 748 -3.06 8.83 -23.21
C GLY A 748 -2.49 9.42 -21.91
N GLN A 749 -1.54 10.36 -21.97
CA GLN A 749 -1.04 11.13 -20.81
C GLN A 749 -1.72 12.50 -20.74
N SER A 750 -2.17 12.95 -19.57
CA SER A 750 -2.71 14.31 -19.41
C SER A 750 -1.59 15.36 -19.47
N VAL A 751 -1.93 16.62 -19.75
CA VAL A 751 -0.95 17.73 -19.66
C VAL A 751 -0.41 17.82 -18.23
N LEU A 752 -1.29 17.71 -17.23
CA LEU A 752 -0.87 17.72 -15.82
C LEU A 752 0.14 16.62 -15.51
N ASP A 753 -0.13 15.37 -15.90
CA ASP A 753 0.77 14.26 -15.57
C ASP A 753 2.12 14.45 -16.27
N ALA A 754 2.13 14.88 -17.53
CA ALA A 754 3.37 15.19 -18.23
C ALA A 754 4.18 16.30 -17.53
N LEU A 755 3.51 17.36 -17.07
CA LEU A 755 4.15 18.44 -16.32
C LEU A 755 4.69 17.96 -14.96
N LEU A 756 3.94 17.14 -14.23
CA LEU A 756 4.39 16.58 -12.95
C LEU A 756 5.55 15.59 -13.12
N ASP A 757 5.52 14.75 -14.15
CA ASP A 757 6.59 13.81 -14.50
C ASP A 757 7.89 14.55 -14.87
N ALA A 758 7.77 15.73 -15.49
CA ALA A 758 8.89 16.62 -15.78
C ALA A 758 9.34 17.46 -14.57
N GLY A 759 8.68 17.35 -13.42
CA GLY A 759 9.01 18.08 -12.20
C GLY A 759 8.48 19.51 -12.14
N ALA A 760 7.50 19.88 -12.97
CA ALA A 760 6.85 21.19 -12.92
C ALA A 760 5.96 21.36 -11.68
N ASP A 761 5.93 22.56 -11.11
CA ASP A 761 4.96 22.93 -10.07
C ASP A 761 3.63 23.37 -10.72
N ALA A 762 2.78 22.38 -11.02
CA ALA A 762 1.47 22.60 -11.61
C ALA A 762 0.36 22.40 -10.55
N PRO A 763 -0.59 23.34 -10.39
CA PRO A 763 -1.65 23.21 -9.39
C PRO A 763 -2.66 22.12 -9.79
N TYR A 764 -3.12 21.30 -8.84
CA TYR A 764 -4.19 20.32 -9.07
C TYR A 764 -4.89 19.86 -7.79
N SER A 765 -6.07 19.26 -7.93
CA SER A 765 -6.83 18.63 -6.83
C SER A 765 -7.52 17.35 -7.30
N CYS A 766 -8.65 17.43 -8.02
CA CYS A 766 -9.46 16.23 -8.33
C CYS A 766 -8.93 15.35 -9.46
N ARG A 767 -8.11 15.88 -10.38
CA ARG A 767 -7.69 15.22 -11.64
C ARG A 767 -8.82 14.73 -12.57
N GLU A 768 -10.03 15.21 -12.36
CA GLU A 768 -11.23 14.78 -13.10
C GLU A 768 -11.83 15.89 -13.98
N GLY A 769 -11.20 17.07 -14.00
CA GLY A 769 -11.71 18.21 -14.77
C GLY A 769 -13.01 18.80 -14.23
N ILE A 770 -13.30 18.63 -12.94
CA ILE A 770 -14.53 19.12 -12.30
C ILE A 770 -14.31 20.16 -11.19
N CYS A 771 -13.10 20.23 -10.59
CA CYS A 771 -12.86 21.09 -9.42
C CYS A 771 -12.23 22.46 -9.73
N GLY A 772 -11.77 22.70 -10.97
CA GLY A 772 -11.10 23.94 -11.37
C GLY A 772 -9.68 24.19 -10.80
N ALA A 773 -9.19 23.36 -9.86
CA ALA A 773 -7.88 23.60 -9.24
C ALA A 773 -6.71 23.58 -10.24
N CYS A 774 -6.83 22.78 -11.30
CA CYS A 774 -5.84 22.66 -12.38
C CYS A 774 -6.04 23.67 -13.52
N GLU A 775 -6.76 24.77 -13.28
CA GLU A 775 -6.94 25.81 -14.29
C GLU A 775 -5.66 26.60 -14.55
N THR A 776 -5.21 26.60 -15.80
CA THR A 776 -3.98 27.25 -16.25
C THR A 776 -4.26 28.15 -17.44
N THR A 777 -3.68 29.36 -17.44
CA THR A 777 -3.78 30.30 -18.57
C THR A 777 -2.99 29.78 -19.77
N VAL A 778 -3.59 29.91 -20.95
CA VAL A 778 -3.02 29.52 -22.24
C VAL A 778 -2.54 30.79 -22.94
N LEU A 779 -1.24 30.87 -23.20
CA LEU A 779 -0.59 32.02 -23.83
C LEU A 779 -0.47 31.85 -25.35
N GLU A 780 -0.32 30.60 -25.82
CA GLU A 780 -0.23 30.26 -27.24
C GLU A 780 -0.78 28.83 -27.49
N GLY A 781 -1.36 28.60 -28.67
CA GLY A 781 -1.92 27.30 -29.07
C GLY A 781 -3.43 27.19 -28.86
N THR A 782 -4.02 26.05 -29.23
CA THR A 782 -5.47 25.81 -29.15
C THR A 782 -5.77 24.66 -28.19
N PRO A 783 -6.42 24.92 -27.05
CA PRO A 783 -6.81 23.87 -26.11
C PRO A 783 -7.90 22.95 -26.67
N ASP A 784 -7.77 21.65 -26.41
CA ASP A 784 -8.83 20.65 -26.55
C ASP A 784 -9.48 20.45 -25.17
N HIS A 785 -10.61 21.13 -24.95
CA HIS A 785 -11.30 21.15 -23.67
C HIS A 785 -12.05 19.85 -23.40
N ARG A 786 -11.66 19.13 -22.34
CA ARG A 786 -12.34 17.91 -21.88
C ARG A 786 -12.90 18.04 -20.46
N ASP A 787 -12.85 19.24 -19.90
CA ASP A 787 -13.35 19.55 -18.57
C ASP A 787 -14.86 19.81 -18.53
N SER A 788 -15.41 19.89 -17.33
CA SER A 788 -16.80 20.28 -17.07
C SER A 788 -16.91 21.60 -16.29
N VAL A 789 -15.81 22.38 -16.24
CA VAL A 789 -15.72 23.62 -15.45
C VAL A 789 -16.03 24.82 -16.34
N LEU A 790 -15.43 24.90 -17.52
CA LEU A 790 -15.59 26.03 -18.42
C LEU A 790 -16.89 25.91 -19.23
N SER A 791 -17.58 27.04 -19.41
CA SER A 791 -18.74 27.16 -20.30
C SER A 791 -18.34 27.07 -21.78
N ASP A 792 -19.30 26.80 -22.68
CA ASP A 792 -19.03 26.76 -24.13
C ASP A 792 -18.43 28.08 -24.66
N SER A 793 -18.83 29.22 -24.08
CA SER A 793 -18.27 30.52 -24.45
C SER A 793 -16.82 30.69 -23.99
N GLU A 794 -16.48 30.21 -22.79
CA GLU A 794 -15.11 30.24 -22.27
C GLU A 794 -14.19 29.28 -23.02
N ARG A 795 -14.68 28.06 -23.34
CA ARG A 795 -13.97 27.10 -24.19
C ARG A 795 -13.69 27.67 -25.58
N ALA A 796 -14.66 28.38 -26.17
CA ALA A 796 -14.49 29.03 -27.46
C ALA A 796 -13.45 30.17 -27.43
N GLN A 797 -13.24 30.81 -26.27
CA GLN A 797 -12.21 31.83 -26.10
C GLN A 797 -10.80 31.24 -25.95
N GLY A 798 -10.67 30.02 -25.43
CA GLY A 798 -9.40 29.28 -25.34
C GLY A 798 -8.32 29.92 -24.46
N LYS A 799 -8.69 30.80 -23.52
CA LYS A 799 -7.76 31.58 -22.67
C LYS A 799 -7.19 30.80 -21.48
N THR A 800 -7.92 29.81 -20.99
CA THR A 800 -7.49 28.95 -19.88
C THR A 800 -7.86 27.51 -20.20
N MET A 801 -7.29 26.54 -19.50
CA MET A 801 -7.65 25.12 -19.63
C MET A 801 -7.44 24.35 -18.32
N MET A 802 -8.18 23.25 -18.15
CA MET A 802 -7.94 22.30 -17.07
C MET A 802 -6.90 21.26 -17.50
N ILE A 803 -5.63 21.48 -17.16
CA ILE A 803 -4.51 20.65 -17.63
C ILE A 803 -4.62 19.17 -17.21
N CYS A 804 -5.45 18.86 -16.22
CA CYS A 804 -5.64 17.50 -15.74
C CYS A 804 -6.49 16.60 -16.65
N VAL A 805 -7.25 17.17 -17.59
CA VAL A 805 -8.04 16.38 -18.55
C VAL A 805 -7.98 16.93 -19.98
N SER A 806 -7.77 18.24 -20.14
CA SER A 806 -7.73 18.91 -21.44
C SER A 806 -6.38 18.71 -22.15
N ARG A 807 -6.39 18.73 -23.48
CA ARG A 807 -5.22 18.49 -24.36
C ARG A 807 -4.97 19.69 -25.29
N CYS A 808 -4.17 19.50 -26.34
CA CYS A 808 -3.97 20.44 -27.44
C CYS A 808 -4.68 19.97 -28.71
N ALA A 809 -5.44 20.85 -29.35
CA ALA A 809 -5.96 20.68 -30.71
C ALA A 809 -4.91 21.13 -31.75
N GLY A 810 -3.67 20.68 -31.61
CA GLY A 810 -2.50 21.13 -32.38
C GLY A 810 -1.22 20.41 -31.99
N GLN A 811 -0.05 20.99 -32.32
CA GLN A 811 1.26 20.41 -32.01
C GLN A 811 1.97 21.08 -30.83
N ARG A 812 1.51 22.26 -30.38
CA ARG A 812 2.17 23.06 -29.33
C ARG A 812 1.16 23.86 -28.51
N LEU A 813 1.34 23.90 -27.19
CA LEU A 813 0.71 24.82 -26.25
C LEU A 813 1.79 25.58 -25.47
N VAL A 814 1.56 26.86 -25.20
CA VAL A 814 2.36 27.64 -24.25
C VAL A 814 1.47 28.01 -23.08
N LEU A 815 1.85 27.62 -21.86
CA LEU A 815 1.10 27.83 -20.63
C LEU A 815 1.81 28.84 -19.72
N ASP A 816 1.02 29.59 -18.96
CA ASP A 816 1.51 30.55 -17.97
C ASP A 816 1.85 29.84 -16.64
N LEU A 817 2.90 29.00 -16.68
CA LEU A 817 3.49 28.26 -15.56
C LEU A 817 5.02 28.27 -15.63
#